data_AF-A0A4U0TX72-F1
#
_entry.id   AF-A0A4U0TX72-F1
#
_cell.length_a   1.000
_cell.length_b   1.000
_cell.length_c   1.000
_cell.angle_alpha   90.00
_cell.angle_beta   90.00
_cell.angle_gamma   90.00
#
_symmetry.space_group_name_H-M   'P 1'
#
loop_
_entity.id
_entity.type
_entity.pdbx_description
1 polymer ?
#
loop_
_entity_poly.entity_id
_entity_poly.type
_entity_poly.pdbx_seq_one_letter_code
_entity_poly.pdbx_strand_id
1 'polypeptide(L)'
;MANARDWTGGNAFISRVYASKSVDETQKAYDEWAAIFDKDMVDAEYVAPALVAAQTVKLVSVDEPILDAGCGTGLVGVQLAKLGAKTIDGNDLSQGMLDVARKAGVYRELNLADLSRPMHVADGTYGAVACSGTLTQGHVGPAALADFLRVVKTGGVVVATVLDPIYESAGYQAEVQRLGDTGEAEILSEQAHPYRRSSETLARIVVLKKRYVATPIPEPSPVGASGLEARSAIPGRGHGHDHKDKWGCNLPEYRNKVTIRASQNETDDISDAFLWGLHKANNGGTLWLKEGETYVIGKKLLLTFLKDIHVQLDGEILFTDDIDYWQANNFYYDFQKSITFWVWGGEDIKIYGSGTLNGNGQAWYNAFAGSEILDADNTFYRPILFLTDNATRVDISGIHFLNSPCWTNFLVRTNDISYDHVRIDAISNNISALPKNTDGWDTFNVDGIKVTNSEVNIGDDCFSPKPNTSDIFVQNLWCNGTHGVSMGSIGQYPGVLDYIEDAYIENITMLNAQNGARLKSWAGPDVGYGYIRNITYKDFYSYNVDWPIVLDACYFNINTSTCAEYPSQVNISDIVFQNFTGESSGANDDYIATLVCSEAAVCENITLVDVHVSSPDTYPGDGIILCDGISGGVGMPCESSNGTAESR
;
A
#
# COMPACT_ATOMS: atom_id res chain seq x y z
N MET A 1 11.49 -43.66 32.96
CA MET A 1 12.22 -43.17 31.78
C MET A 1 11.46 -43.67 30.57
N ALA A 2 10.62 -42.83 29.94
CA ALA A 2 9.98 -43.21 28.69
C ALA A 2 11.07 -43.23 27.60
N ASN A 3 11.21 -44.33 26.88
CA ASN A 3 12.12 -44.42 25.75
C ASN A 3 11.73 -43.33 24.74
N ALA A 4 12.67 -42.45 24.38
CA ALA A 4 12.47 -41.50 23.30
C ALA A 4 12.09 -42.31 22.04
N ARG A 5 10.95 -41.98 21.44
CA ARG A 5 10.46 -42.64 20.22
C ARG A 5 11.49 -42.42 19.11
N ASP A 6 11.92 -43.50 18.45
CA ASP A 6 12.86 -43.42 17.33
C ASP A 6 12.12 -42.97 16.06
N TRP A 7 12.30 -41.70 15.71
CA TRP A 7 11.71 -41.09 14.52
C TRP A 7 12.54 -41.34 13.26
N THR A 8 13.63 -42.10 13.32
CA THR A 8 14.50 -42.36 12.16
C THR A 8 14.06 -43.59 11.36
N GLY A 9 13.22 -44.45 11.94
CA GLY A 9 12.84 -45.73 11.35
C GLY A 9 14.03 -46.69 11.19
N GLY A 10 15.09 -46.52 11.98
CA GLY A 10 16.32 -47.29 11.88
C GLY A 10 17.23 -46.93 10.70
N ASN A 11 16.93 -45.86 9.96
CA ASN A 11 17.77 -45.43 8.84
C ASN A 11 19.00 -44.67 9.35
N ALA A 12 20.19 -45.17 8.99
CA ALA A 12 21.46 -44.63 9.45
C ALA A 12 21.75 -43.21 8.92
N PHE A 13 21.32 -42.89 7.69
CA PHE A 13 21.47 -41.55 7.13
C PHE A 13 20.55 -40.56 7.83
N ILE A 14 19.28 -40.91 8.05
CA ILE A 14 18.34 -40.05 8.81
C ILE A 14 18.87 -39.80 10.23
N SER A 15 19.41 -40.84 10.88
CA SER A 15 20.04 -40.72 12.20
C SER A 15 21.22 -39.75 12.20
N ARG A 16 22.09 -39.83 11.19
CA ARG A 16 23.26 -38.97 11.04
C ARG A 16 22.87 -37.52 10.75
N VAL A 17 21.88 -37.34 9.87
CA VAL A 17 21.30 -36.04 9.52
C VAL A 17 20.71 -35.41 10.79
N TYR A 18 19.82 -36.09 11.52
CA TYR A 18 19.23 -35.53 12.76
C TYR A 18 20.24 -35.29 13.90
N ALA A 19 21.39 -35.96 13.88
CA ALA A 19 22.47 -35.77 14.84
C ALA A 19 23.53 -34.74 14.40
N SER A 20 23.44 -34.23 13.17
CA SER A 20 24.38 -33.26 12.60
C SER A 20 24.45 -31.98 13.44
N LYS A 21 25.64 -31.39 13.54
CA LYS A 21 25.87 -30.15 14.30
C LYS A 21 26.36 -29.00 13.43
N SER A 22 26.51 -29.22 12.12
CA SER A 22 26.99 -28.22 11.19
C SER A 22 26.42 -28.43 9.78
N VAL A 23 26.34 -27.34 9.02
CA VAL A 23 25.93 -27.36 7.61
C VAL A 23 26.84 -28.29 6.79
N ASP A 24 28.16 -28.29 7.05
CA ASP A 24 29.11 -29.16 6.35
C ASP A 24 28.88 -30.66 6.60
N GLU A 25 28.56 -31.04 7.84
CA GLU A 25 28.24 -32.44 8.19
C GLU A 25 26.95 -32.90 7.51
N THR A 26 25.95 -32.03 7.50
CA THR A 26 24.66 -32.24 6.83
C THR A 26 24.85 -32.41 5.32
N GLN A 27 25.58 -31.48 4.69
CA GLN A 27 25.84 -31.51 3.25
C GLN A 27 26.51 -32.83 2.86
N LYS A 28 27.57 -33.24 3.57
CA LYS A 28 28.26 -34.52 3.33
C LYS A 28 27.34 -35.71 3.52
N ALA A 29 26.49 -35.71 4.54
CA ALA A 29 25.56 -36.79 4.78
C ALA A 29 24.56 -36.94 3.62
N TYR A 30 24.03 -35.84 3.08
CA TYR A 30 23.15 -35.86 1.92
C TYR A 30 23.87 -36.21 0.62
N ASP A 31 25.10 -35.73 0.40
CA ASP A 31 25.91 -36.11 -0.77
C ASP A 31 26.18 -37.62 -0.81
N GLU A 32 26.49 -38.23 0.35
CA GLU A 32 26.67 -39.69 0.48
C GLU A 32 25.35 -40.46 0.30
N TRP A 33 24.22 -39.87 0.72
CA TRP A 33 22.91 -40.52 0.68
C TRP A 33 22.24 -40.47 -0.70
N ALA A 34 22.57 -39.45 -1.52
CA ALA A 34 21.85 -39.12 -2.75
C ALA A 34 21.60 -40.30 -3.70
N ALA A 35 22.57 -41.21 -3.85
CA ALA A 35 22.46 -42.35 -4.77
C ALA A 35 21.40 -43.39 -4.39
N ILE A 36 21.04 -43.47 -3.10
CA ILE A 36 20.07 -44.45 -2.58
C ILE A 36 18.86 -43.79 -1.88
N PHE A 37 18.83 -42.46 -1.79
CA PHE A 37 17.80 -41.69 -1.08
C PHE A 37 16.39 -42.08 -1.52
N ASP A 38 16.11 -42.11 -2.82
CA ASP A 38 14.78 -42.44 -3.34
C ASP A 38 14.32 -43.84 -2.93
N LYS A 39 15.25 -44.80 -2.93
CA LYS A 39 14.95 -46.17 -2.48
C LYS A 39 14.60 -46.18 -1.00
N ASP A 40 15.39 -45.51 -0.18
CA ASP A 40 15.14 -45.40 1.27
C ASP A 40 13.81 -44.70 1.55
N MET A 41 13.42 -43.70 0.73
CA MET A 41 12.13 -43.01 0.87
C MET A 41 10.94 -43.87 0.42
N VAL A 42 11.13 -44.74 -0.57
CA VAL A 42 10.13 -45.75 -0.95
C VAL A 42 9.95 -46.76 0.18
N ASP A 43 11.04 -47.30 0.73
CA ASP A 43 11.01 -48.25 1.86
C ASP A 43 10.37 -47.59 3.11
N ALA A 44 10.52 -46.27 3.25
CA ALA A 44 9.93 -45.50 4.34
C ALA A 44 8.43 -45.15 4.13
N GLU A 45 7.85 -45.44 2.96
CA GLU A 45 6.53 -44.97 2.54
C GLU A 45 6.39 -43.44 2.67
N TYR A 46 7.33 -42.70 2.06
CA TYR A 46 7.39 -41.25 2.11
C TYR A 46 6.31 -40.59 1.23
N VAL A 47 5.23 -40.11 1.85
CA VAL A 47 4.05 -39.58 1.12
C VAL A 47 4.04 -38.07 0.96
N ALA A 48 4.90 -37.37 1.71
CA ALA A 48 4.87 -35.91 1.79
C ALA A 48 5.10 -35.19 0.44
N PRO A 49 5.98 -35.66 -0.49
CA PRO A 49 6.20 -34.96 -1.76
C PRO A 49 4.94 -34.83 -2.62
N ALA A 50 4.12 -35.87 -2.65
CA ALA A 50 2.85 -35.85 -3.41
C ALA A 50 1.81 -34.93 -2.76
N LEU A 51 1.75 -34.90 -1.42
CA LEU A 51 0.84 -34.02 -0.68
C LEU A 51 1.19 -32.54 -0.88
N VAL A 52 2.47 -32.19 -0.75
CA VAL A 52 2.97 -30.82 -0.97
C VAL A 52 2.70 -30.37 -2.40
N ALA A 53 3.01 -31.20 -3.40
CA ALA A 53 2.77 -30.85 -4.79
C ALA A 53 1.28 -30.66 -5.10
N ALA A 54 0.41 -31.57 -4.63
CA ALA A 54 -1.04 -31.48 -4.81
C ALA A 54 -1.65 -30.23 -4.16
N GLN A 55 -1.21 -29.90 -2.95
CA GLN A 55 -1.68 -28.71 -2.25
C GLN A 55 -1.19 -27.44 -2.95
N THR A 56 0.04 -27.43 -3.48
CA THR A 56 0.60 -26.29 -4.20
C THR A 56 -0.22 -25.96 -5.44
N VAL A 57 -0.42 -26.91 -6.37
CA VAL A 57 -1.16 -26.66 -7.62
C VAL A 57 -2.66 -26.40 -7.42
N LYS A 58 -3.20 -26.73 -6.25
CA LYS A 58 -4.59 -26.40 -5.88
C LYS A 58 -4.73 -24.90 -5.53
N LEU A 59 -3.66 -24.29 -5.04
CA LEU A 59 -3.66 -22.93 -4.51
C LEU A 59 -3.06 -21.91 -5.48
N VAL A 60 -2.23 -22.35 -6.42
CA VAL A 60 -1.61 -21.49 -7.43
C VAL A 60 -1.74 -22.06 -8.83
N SER A 61 -1.82 -21.17 -9.82
CA SER A 61 -1.85 -21.58 -11.22
C SER A 61 -0.60 -22.36 -11.58
N VAL A 62 -0.78 -23.43 -12.36
CA VAL A 62 0.32 -24.26 -12.88
C VAL A 62 1.23 -23.53 -13.88
N ASP A 63 0.82 -22.35 -14.33
CA ASP A 63 1.62 -21.47 -15.18
C ASP A 63 2.64 -20.64 -14.39
N GLU A 64 2.46 -20.51 -13.08
CA GLU A 64 3.36 -19.75 -12.23
C GLU A 64 4.71 -20.47 -12.05
N PRO A 65 5.82 -19.73 -11.90
CA PRO A 65 7.07 -20.32 -11.47
C PRO A 65 6.96 -20.81 -10.02
N ILE A 66 7.36 -22.07 -9.79
CA ILE A 66 7.36 -22.70 -8.46
C ILE A 66 8.81 -23.02 -8.06
N LEU A 67 9.19 -22.63 -6.84
CA LEU A 67 10.46 -23.04 -6.24
C LEU A 67 10.25 -24.31 -5.41
N ASP A 68 10.96 -25.38 -5.75
CA ASP A 68 11.13 -26.58 -4.94
C ASP A 68 12.32 -26.37 -3.99
N ALA A 69 12.04 -25.90 -2.76
CA ALA A 69 13.04 -25.49 -1.79
C ALA A 69 13.54 -26.68 -0.96
N GLY A 70 14.83 -27.02 -1.10
CA GLY A 70 15.40 -28.26 -0.60
C GLY A 70 14.88 -29.45 -1.42
N CYS A 71 15.03 -29.35 -2.74
CA CYS A 71 14.41 -30.27 -3.70
C CYS A 71 14.94 -31.72 -3.59
N GLY A 72 16.08 -31.92 -2.92
CA GLY A 72 16.71 -33.23 -2.78
C GLY A 72 16.98 -33.87 -4.14
N THR A 73 16.57 -35.13 -4.27
CA THR A 73 16.61 -35.88 -5.53
C THR A 73 15.48 -35.52 -6.52
N GLY A 74 14.62 -34.57 -6.17
CA GLY A 74 13.59 -33.99 -7.02
C GLY A 74 12.20 -34.61 -6.94
N LEU A 75 11.90 -35.31 -5.84
CA LEU A 75 10.61 -36.00 -5.66
C LEU A 75 9.40 -35.05 -5.72
N VAL A 76 9.52 -33.82 -5.20
CA VAL A 76 8.45 -32.81 -5.25
C VAL A 76 8.29 -32.26 -6.67
N GLY A 77 9.38 -31.82 -7.32
CA GLY A 77 9.35 -31.35 -8.70
C GLY A 77 8.76 -32.34 -9.69
N VAL A 78 9.04 -33.65 -9.54
CA VAL A 78 8.40 -34.70 -10.37
C VAL A 78 6.89 -34.74 -10.17
N GLN A 79 6.39 -34.57 -8.95
CA GLN A 79 4.95 -34.54 -8.68
C GLN A 79 4.30 -33.25 -9.19
N LEU A 80 4.95 -32.10 -9.04
CA LEU A 80 4.50 -30.82 -9.59
C LEU A 80 4.36 -30.89 -11.12
N ALA A 81 5.36 -31.44 -11.81
CA ALA A 81 5.33 -31.62 -13.26
C ALA A 81 4.19 -32.56 -13.71
N LYS A 82 3.97 -33.67 -12.99
CA LYS A 82 2.83 -34.57 -13.25
C LYS A 82 1.47 -33.88 -13.09
N LEU A 83 1.40 -32.90 -12.20
CA LEU A 83 0.20 -32.11 -11.94
C LEU A 83 0.07 -30.88 -12.85
N GLY A 84 0.99 -30.70 -13.81
CA GLY A 84 0.89 -29.71 -14.88
C GLY A 84 1.72 -28.44 -14.67
N ALA A 85 2.51 -28.34 -13.60
CA ALA A 85 3.39 -27.20 -13.38
C ALA A 85 4.39 -27.03 -14.54
N LYS A 86 4.45 -25.84 -15.13
CA LYS A 86 5.24 -25.56 -16.34
C LYS A 86 6.67 -25.11 -16.05
N THR A 87 6.86 -24.41 -14.94
CA THR A 87 8.15 -23.81 -14.58
C THR A 87 8.50 -24.16 -13.15
N ILE A 88 9.53 -25.00 -12.98
CA ILE A 88 9.98 -25.46 -11.67
C ILE A 88 11.48 -25.13 -11.54
N ASP A 89 11.86 -24.38 -10.52
CA ASP A 89 13.25 -24.24 -10.11
C ASP A 89 13.47 -25.04 -8.83
N GLY A 90 14.68 -25.54 -8.61
CA GLY A 90 15.02 -26.25 -7.37
C GLY A 90 16.29 -25.70 -6.75
N ASN A 91 16.37 -25.80 -5.43
CA ASN A 91 17.61 -25.58 -4.70
C ASN A 91 17.85 -26.66 -3.66
N ASP A 92 19.11 -26.97 -3.39
CA ASP A 92 19.48 -27.93 -2.35
C ASP A 92 20.90 -27.65 -1.84
N LEU A 93 21.19 -28.08 -0.61
CA LEU A 93 22.50 -27.95 0.00
C LEU A 93 23.52 -28.94 -0.58
N SER A 94 23.05 -30.08 -1.10
CA SER A 94 23.87 -31.19 -1.60
C SER A 94 23.97 -31.17 -3.12
N GLN A 95 25.21 -31.12 -3.62
CA GLN A 95 25.46 -31.24 -5.05
C GLN A 95 25.08 -32.64 -5.56
N GLY A 96 25.30 -33.68 -4.74
CA GLY A 96 24.90 -35.05 -5.06
C GLY A 96 23.38 -35.19 -5.26
N MET A 97 22.59 -34.53 -4.42
CA MET A 97 21.13 -34.47 -4.55
C MET A 97 20.71 -33.77 -5.85
N LEU A 98 21.27 -32.58 -6.13
CA LEU A 98 21.01 -31.84 -7.36
C LEU A 98 21.38 -32.62 -8.62
N ASP A 99 22.46 -33.40 -8.57
CA ASP A 99 22.88 -34.24 -9.69
C ASP A 99 21.90 -35.38 -9.98
N VAL A 100 21.18 -35.87 -8.97
CA VAL A 100 20.07 -36.82 -9.14
C VAL A 100 18.82 -36.08 -9.64
N ALA A 101 18.44 -34.96 -9.03
CA ALA A 101 17.28 -34.15 -9.45
C ALA A 101 17.35 -33.72 -10.92
N ARG A 102 18.55 -33.38 -11.41
CA ARG A 102 18.77 -33.00 -12.81
C ARG A 102 18.35 -34.10 -13.79
N LYS A 103 18.46 -35.37 -13.40
CA LYS A 103 18.08 -36.52 -14.25
C LYS A 103 16.56 -36.65 -14.41
N ALA A 104 15.77 -36.04 -13.53
CA ALA A 104 14.31 -36.03 -13.65
C ALA A 104 13.84 -35.20 -14.86
N GLY A 105 14.64 -34.22 -15.32
CA GLY A 105 14.32 -33.42 -16.51
C GLY A 105 13.12 -32.48 -16.35
N VAL A 106 12.70 -32.19 -15.10
CA VAL A 106 11.53 -31.35 -14.79
C VAL A 106 11.89 -29.94 -14.33
N TYR A 107 13.16 -29.68 -14.01
CA TYR A 107 13.62 -28.39 -13.51
C TYR A 107 14.15 -27.51 -14.63
N ARG A 108 13.76 -26.24 -14.62
CA ARG A 108 14.35 -25.17 -15.43
C ARG A 108 15.75 -24.83 -14.91
N GLU A 109 15.86 -24.60 -13.59
CA GLU A 109 17.13 -24.33 -12.91
C GLU A 109 17.29 -25.18 -11.64
N LEU A 110 18.55 -25.51 -11.32
CA LEU A 110 18.94 -26.22 -10.10
C LEU A 110 20.15 -25.53 -9.48
N ASN A 111 19.97 -24.99 -8.28
CA ASN A 111 20.96 -24.15 -7.60
C ASN A 111 21.46 -24.77 -6.29
N LEU A 112 22.78 -24.75 -6.09
CA LEU A 112 23.37 -25.12 -4.80
C LEU A 112 23.14 -23.99 -3.80
N ALA A 113 22.38 -24.26 -2.73
CA ALA A 113 22.01 -23.23 -1.75
C ALA A 113 21.89 -23.79 -0.32
N ASP A 114 22.33 -22.98 0.65
CA ASP A 114 22.11 -23.23 2.07
C ASP A 114 20.85 -22.50 2.55
N LEU A 115 19.76 -23.24 2.71
CA LEU A 115 18.46 -22.70 3.17
C LEU A 115 18.43 -22.32 4.66
N SER A 116 19.52 -22.56 5.41
CA SER A 116 19.67 -21.95 6.74
C SER A 116 20.04 -20.46 6.68
N ARG A 117 20.31 -19.95 5.47
CA ARG A 117 20.63 -18.55 5.18
C ARG A 117 19.61 -17.95 4.21
N PRO A 118 19.48 -16.61 4.18
CA PRO A 118 18.64 -15.95 3.19
C PRO A 118 19.03 -16.33 1.76
N MET A 119 18.04 -16.69 0.95
CA MET A 119 18.20 -17.07 -0.45
C MET A 119 18.59 -15.85 -1.30
N HIS A 120 19.54 -16.05 -2.20
CA HIS A 120 19.92 -15.07 -3.23
C HIS A 120 18.92 -15.07 -4.41
N VAL A 121 17.63 -14.93 -4.08
CA VAL A 121 16.53 -14.81 -5.04
C VAL A 121 15.80 -13.51 -4.75
N ALA A 122 15.39 -12.79 -5.79
CA ALA A 122 14.65 -11.55 -5.63
C ALA A 122 13.28 -11.79 -4.98
N ASP A 123 12.81 -10.79 -4.24
CA ASP A 123 11.50 -10.81 -3.60
C ASP A 123 10.39 -11.00 -4.65
N GLY A 124 9.38 -11.79 -4.32
CA GLY A 124 8.22 -11.98 -5.21
C GLY A 124 8.50 -12.72 -6.52
N THR A 125 9.61 -13.43 -6.65
CA THR A 125 9.98 -14.19 -7.86
C THR A 125 9.01 -15.33 -8.18
N TYR A 126 8.49 -16.02 -7.16
CA TYR A 126 7.74 -17.26 -7.33
C TYR A 126 6.25 -17.10 -7.04
N GLY A 127 5.40 -17.80 -7.78
CA GLY A 127 3.99 -17.96 -7.42
C GLY A 127 3.80 -18.87 -6.21
N ALA A 128 4.68 -19.85 -6.04
CA ALA A 128 4.73 -20.65 -4.83
C ALA A 128 6.13 -21.16 -4.48
N VAL A 129 6.34 -21.41 -3.19
CA VAL A 129 7.44 -22.25 -2.68
C VAL A 129 6.85 -23.56 -2.16
N ALA A 130 7.32 -24.67 -2.71
CA ALA A 130 7.02 -26.02 -2.25
C ALA A 130 8.25 -26.58 -1.52
N CYS A 131 8.08 -27.11 -0.31
CA CYS A 131 9.19 -27.58 0.52
C CYS A 131 8.81 -28.87 1.24
N SER A 132 9.53 -29.98 0.97
CA SER A 132 9.25 -31.27 1.58
C SER A 132 10.50 -31.97 2.09
N GLY A 133 10.57 -32.18 3.40
CA GLY A 133 11.67 -32.92 4.05
C GLY A 133 12.92 -32.12 4.36
N THR A 134 12.84 -30.80 4.25
CA THR A 134 13.92 -29.85 4.58
C THR A 134 13.81 -29.35 6.03
N LEU A 135 12.59 -29.00 6.49
CA LEU A 135 12.34 -28.46 7.83
C LEU A 135 12.23 -29.59 8.86
N THR A 136 13.40 -30.16 9.16
CA THR A 136 13.59 -31.33 10.03
C THR A 136 14.58 -31.03 11.17
N GLN A 137 14.87 -32.01 12.01
CA GLN A 137 15.72 -31.83 13.18
C GLN A 137 17.16 -31.49 12.77
N GLY A 138 17.68 -30.34 13.21
CA GLY A 138 19.12 -30.00 13.16
C GLY A 138 19.63 -29.24 11.92
N HIS A 139 18.76 -28.84 10.98
CA HIS A 139 19.20 -28.29 9.68
C HIS A 139 18.78 -26.85 9.44
N VAL A 140 17.54 -26.65 9.01
CA VAL A 140 17.00 -25.39 8.53
C VAL A 140 16.01 -24.87 9.55
N GLY A 141 16.38 -23.81 10.27
CA GLY A 141 15.56 -23.25 11.34
C GLY A 141 14.27 -22.57 10.86
N PRO A 142 13.40 -22.15 11.81
CA PRO A 142 12.10 -21.56 11.49
C PRO A 142 12.18 -20.28 10.64
N ALA A 143 13.27 -19.50 10.73
CA ALA A 143 13.49 -18.28 9.94
C ALA A 143 13.42 -18.49 8.41
N ALA A 144 13.63 -19.73 7.93
CA ALA A 144 13.46 -20.05 6.52
C ALA A 144 12.02 -19.83 6.02
N LEU A 145 11.00 -19.92 6.88
CA LEU A 145 9.61 -19.67 6.51
C LEU A 145 9.38 -18.22 6.08
N ALA A 146 9.99 -17.25 6.78
CA ALA A 146 9.93 -15.84 6.39
C ALA A 146 10.66 -15.60 5.06
N ASP A 147 11.80 -16.25 4.83
CA ASP A 147 12.55 -16.11 3.57
C ASP A 147 11.85 -16.80 2.39
N PHE A 148 11.18 -17.93 2.62
CA PHE A 148 10.28 -18.56 1.63
C PHE A 148 9.13 -17.60 1.28
N LEU A 149 8.53 -16.96 2.29
CA LEU A 149 7.47 -15.99 2.07
C LEU A 149 7.96 -14.73 1.34
N ARG A 150 9.20 -14.28 1.60
CA ARG A 150 9.83 -13.14 0.90
C ARG A 150 9.92 -13.37 -0.61
N VAL A 151 10.39 -14.54 -1.04
CA VAL A 151 10.56 -14.86 -2.47
C VAL A 151 9.25 -15.23 -3.19
N VAL A 152 8.17 -15.48 -2.44
CA VAL A 152 6.82 -15.66 -2.99
C VAL A 152 6.20 -14.30 -3.29
N LYS A 153 5.47 -14.18 -4.40
CA LYS A 153 4.72 -12.95 -4.75
C LYS A 153 3.51 -12.77 -3.83
N THR A 154 3.04 -11.54 -3.68
CA THR A 154 1.81 -11.27 -2.91
C THR A 154 0.64 -12.09 -3.47
N GLY A 155 -0.12 -12.75 -2.59
CA GLY A 155 -1.17 -13.69 -2.97
C GLY A 155 -0.69 -15.10 -3.36
N GLY A 156 0.62 -15.29 -3.57
CA GLY A 156 1.24 -16.60 -3.72
C GLY A 156 1.34 -17.36 -2.39
N VAL A 157 1.80 -18.62 -2.43
CA VAL A 157 1.78 -19.50 -1.25
C VAL A 157 3.13 -20.18 -0.96
N VAL A 158 3.40 -20.40 0.32
CA VAL A 158 4.40 -21.35 0.81
C VAL A 158 3.66 -22.60 1.28
N VAL A 159 4.04 -23.76 0.75
CA VAL A 159 3.54 -25.08 1.16
C VAL A 159 4.73 -25.91 1.65
N ALA A 160 4.84 -26.08 2.96
CA ALA A 160 6.00 -26.71 3.60
C ALA A 160 5.61 -27.83 4.57
N THR A 161 6.43 -28.88 4.66
CA THR A 161 6.31 -29.89 5.72
C THR A 161 7.29 -29.61 6.85
N VAL A 162 6.80 -29.48 8.08
CA VAL A 162 7.63 -29.43 9.30
C VAL A 162 7.38 -30.69 10.11
N LEU A 163 8.43 -31.39 10.55
CA LEU A 163 8.25 -32.59 11.38
C LEU A 163 7.48 -32.24 12.67
N ASP A 164 6.41 -32.99 12.95
CA ASP A 164 5.52 -32.70 14.08
C ASP A 164 6.25 -32.68 15.44
N PRO A 165 7.22 -33.58 15.73
CA PRO A 165 7.96 -33.56 17.00
C PRO A 165 8.79 -32.30 17.26
N ILE A 166 9.14 -31.53 16.22
CA ILE A 166 9.95 -30.31 16.36
C ILE A 166 9.16 -29.04 16.10
N TYR A 167 7.93 -29.14 15.61
CA TYR A 167 7.14 -28.00 15.17
C TYR A 167 6.96 -26.98 16.30
N GLU A 168 6.66 -27.43 17.52
CA GLU A 168 6.62 -26.55 18.69
C GLU A 168 8.02 -26.33 19.28
N SER A 169 8.76 -27.41 19.57
CA SER A 169 9.99 -27.34 20.38
C SER A 169 11.16 -26.62 19.70
N ALA A 170 11.16 -26.53 18.36
CA ALA A 170 12.17 -25.81 17.59
C ALA A 170 11.70 -24.41 17.11
N GLY A 171 10.50 -23.97 17.54
CA GLY A 171 10.01 -22.61 17.29
C GLY A 171 9.33 -22.38 15.95
N TYR A 172 8.97 -23.42 15.19
CA TYR A 172 8.22 -23.23 13.93
C TYR A 172 6.80 -22.75 14.17
N GLN A 173 6.10 -23.26 15.18
CA GLN A 173 4.78 -22.76 15.56
C GLN A 173 4.83 -21.27 15.87
N ALA A 174 5.82 -20.84 16.67
CA ALA A 174 5.99 -19.45 17.04
C ALA A 174 6.26 -18.56 15.81
N GLU A 175 7.06 -19.03 14.85
CA GLU A 175 7.32 -18.28 13.62
C GLU A 175 6.12 -18.22 12.69
N VAL A 176 5.37 -19.32 12.54
CA VAL A 176 4.12 -19.32 11.75
C VAL A 176 3.10 -18.38 12.37
N GLN A 177 2.94 -18.42 13.69
CA GLN A 177 2.07 -17.49 14.42
C GLN A 177 2.55 -16.05 14.26
N ARG A 178 3.85 -15.77 14.43
CA ARG A 178 4.42 -14.44 14.22
C ARG A 178 4.09 -13.92 12.81
N LEU A 179 4.29 -14.72 11.78
CA LEU A 179 3.98 -14.34 10.39
C LEU A 179 2.46 -14.10 10.19
N GLY A 180 1.60 -14.80 10.92
CA GLY A 180 0.16 -14.53 10.94
C GLY A 180 -0.19 -13.23 11.65
N ASP A 181 0.34 -13.05 12.86
CA ASP A 181 0.06 -11.92 13.76
C ASP A 181 0.60 -10.60 13.22
N THR A 182 1.76 -10.60 12.53
CA THR A 182 2.32 -9.42 11.85
C THR A 182 1.61 -9.10 10.54
N GLY A 183 0.63 -9.92 10.14
CA GLY A 183 -0.05 -9.79 8.86
C GLY A 183 0.83 -10.14 7.67
N GLU A 184 1.98 -10.77 7.88
CA GLU A 184 2.88 -11.21 6.82
C GLU A 184 2.27 -12.31 5.93
N ALA A 185 1.52 -13.21 6.56
CA ALA A 185 0.85 -14.32 5.90
C ALA A 185 -0.56 -14.55 6.44
N GLU A 186 -1.43 -15.09 5.59
CA GLU A 186 -2.61 -15.84 6.02
C GLU A 186 -2.22 -17.29 6.28
N ILE A 187 -2.51 -17.80 7.47
CA ILE A 187 -2.29 -19.21 7.82
C ILE A 187 -3.48 -20.02 7.30
N LEU A 188 -3.28 -20.77 6.21
CA LEU A 188 -4.34 -21.58 5.58
C LEU A 188 -4.42 -23.01 6.13
N SER A 189 -3.30 -23.54 6.63
CA SER A 189 -3.25 -24.89 7.20
C SER A 189 -2.02 -25.07 8.09
N GLU A 190 -2.22 -25.80 9.18
CA GLU A 190 -1.16 -26.32 10.07
C GLU A 190 -1.51 -27.76 10.49
N GLN A 191 -2.14 -28.53 9.60
CA GLN A 191 -2.64 -29.86 9.92
C GLN A 191 -1.51 -30.90 9.92
N ALA A 192 -1.55 -31.82 10.89
CA ALA A 192 -0.63 -32.95 10.93
C ALA A 192 -1.06 -34.04 9.95
N HIS A 193 -0.15 -34.49 9.10
CA HIS A 193 -0.35 -35.56 8.13
C HIS A 193 0.71 -36.65 8.28
N PRO A 194 0.41 -37.89 7.86
CA PRO A 194 1.43 -38.91 7.71
C PRO A 194 2.56 -38.40 6.81
N TYR A 195 3.79 -38.45 7.32
CA TYR A 195 4.99 -38.03 6.61
C TYR A 195 5.72 -39.26 6.05
N ARG A 196 6.02 -40.23 6.92
CA ARG A 196 6.53 -41.57 6.58
C ARG A 196 5.69 -42.60 7.32
N ARG A 197 4.96 -43.45 6.57
CA ARG A 197 3.99 -44.36 7.18
C ARG A 197 4.65 -45.52 7.92
N SER A 198 5.74 -46.06 7.38
CA SER A 198 6.49 -47.18 7.97
C SER A 198 6.97 -46.91 9.41
N SER A 199 7.26 -45.65 9.74
CA SER A 199 7.73 -45.23 11.07
C SER A 199 6.68 -44.42 11.84
N GLU A 200 5.45 -44.32 11.33
CA GLU A 200 4.36 -43.51 11.88
C GLU A 200 4.80 -42.06 12.18
N THR A 201 5.72 -41.52 11.38
CA THR A 201 6.18 -40.14 11.53
C THR A 201 5.11 -39.20 10.97
N LEU A 202 4.73 -38.17 11.73
CA LEU A 202 3.85 -37.09 11.28
C LEU A 202 4.66 -35.84 10.93
N ALA A 203 4.14 -35.06 9.98
CA ALA A 203 4.58 -33.70 9.72
C ALA A 203 3.38 -32.78 9.58
N ARG A 204 3.53 -31.54 10.05
CA ARG A 204 2.60 -30.45 9.83
C ARG A 204 2.76 -29.96 8.40
N ILE A 205 1.67 -29.94 7.63
CA ILE A 205 1.64 -29.24 6.33
C ILE A 205 1.23 -27.80 6.63
N VAL A 206 2.25 -26.94 6.67
CA VAL A 206 2.14 -25.50 6.85
C VAL A 206 1.85 -24.88 5.48
N VAL A 207 0.72 -24.19 5.38
CA VAL A 207 0.34 -23.44 4.19
C VAL A 207 0.19 -21.97 4.59
N LEU A 208 1.08 -21.14 4.07
CA LEU A 208 1.06 -19.69 4.27
C LEU A 208 0.74 -19.02 2.94
N LYS A 209 -0.28 -18.18 2.89
CA LYS A 209 -0.54 -17.32 1.74
C LYS A 209 0.05 -15.95 2.04
N LYS A 210 0.97 -15.47 1.20
CA LYS A 210 1.61 -14.17 1.41
C LYS A 210 0.56 -13.07 1.38
N ARG A 211 0.45 -12.37 2.51
CA ARG A 211 -0.35 -11.16 2.61
C ARG A 211 0.49 -9.96 2.23
N TYR A 212 -0.22 -8.89 1.94
CA TYR A 212 0.41 -7.60 1.81
C TYR A 212 0.92 -7.17 3.20
N VAL A 213 2.21 -6.88 3.36
CA VAL A 213 2.83 -6.52 4.64
C VAL A 213 3.44 -5.13 4.52
N ALA A 214 2.96 -4.18 5.32
CA ALA A 214 3.64 -2.91 5.50
C ALA A 214 4.94 -3.15 6.30
N THR A 215 6.08 -2.71 5.78
CA THR A 215 7.35 -2.75 6.53
C THR A 215 7.27 -1.84 7.76
N PRO A 216 7.75 -2.25 8.95
CA PRO A 216 7.72 -1.40 10.14
C PRO A 216 8.64 -0.18 9.99
N ILE A 217 8.10 1.00 10.29
CA ILE A 217 8.82 2.28 10.37
C ILE A 217 9.74 2.23 11.62
N PRO A 218 11.04 2.55 11.53
CA PRO A 218 11.91 2.64 12.71
C PRO A 218 11.41 3.72 13.67
N GLU A 219 11.43 3.47 14.99
CA GLU A 219 10.97 4.45 15.98
C GLU A 219 11.65 5.82 15.80
N PRO A 220 10.88 6.92 15.89
CA PRO A 220 11.41 8.26 15.73
C PRO A 220 12.37 8.59 16.89
N SER A 221 13.56 9.07 16.55
CA SER A 221 14.46 9.70 17.52
C SER A 221 13.79 10.95 18.10
N PRO A 222 14.02 11.28 19.39
CA PRO A 222 13.36 12.41 20.02
C PRO A 222 13.84 13.73 19.39
N VAL A 223 12.96 14.38 18.61
CA VAL A 223 13.24 15.69 18.03
C VAL A 223 12.93 16.76 19.07
N GLY A 224 13.99 17.44 19.52
CA GLY A 224 13.88 18.66 20.31
C GLY A 224 13.28 19.79 19.47
N ALA A 225 12.39 20.55 20.09
CA ALA A 225 11.80 21.75 19.54
C ALA A 225 12.87 22.73 19.02
N SER A 226 12.91 22.93 17.71
CA SER A 226 13.47 24.14 17.09
C SER A 226 12.85 24.37 15.72
N GLY A 227 12.03 25.42 15.62
CA GLY A 227 11.75 26.23 14.44
C GLY A 227 11.53 25.51 13.10
N LEU A 228 10.26 25.37 12.71
CA LEU A 228 9.85 25.27 11.32
C LEU A 228 10.28 26.55 10.58
N GLU A 229 11.51 26.57 10.06
CA GLU A 229 11.86 27.47 8.96
C GLU A 229 11.38 26.82 7.66
N ALA A 230 10.62 27.59 6.89
CA ALA A 230 10.16 27.24 5.55
C ALA A 230 11.32 26.73 4.70
N ARG A 231 11.33 25.41 4.45
CA ARG A 231 12.26 24.76 3.51
C ARG A 231 11.81 25.07 2.09
N SER A 232 12.06 26.32 1.69
CA SER A 232 12.10 26.76 0.31
C SER A 232 13.27 26.06 -0.39
N ALA A 233 13.01 25.55 -1.59
CA ALA A 233 14.04 25.05 -2.49
C ALA A 233 14.93 26.22 -2.94
N ILE A 234 15.93 26.57 -2.13
CA ILE A 234 17.05 27.41 -2.54
C ILE A 234 18.22 26.47 -2.83
N PRO A 235 18.83 26.51 -4.03
CA PRO A 235 20.05 25.78 -4.28
C PRO A 235 21.11 26.29 -3.31
N GLY A 236 21.63 25.40 -2.47
CA GLY A 236 22.76 25.73 -1.61
C GLY A 236 23.87 26.34 -2.47
N ARG A 237 24.22 27.60 -2.20
CA ARG A 237 25.44 28.22 -2.74
C ARG A 237 26.65 27.60 -2.05
N GLY A 238 26.92 26.34 -2.38
CA GLY A 238 28.20 25.68 -2.14
C GLY A 238 29.08 25.90 -3.35
N HIS A 239 30.16 26.66 -3.20
CA HIS A 239 31.22 26.72 -4.19
C HIS A 239 31.93 25.36 -4.26
N GLY A 240 31.50 24.50 -5.18
CA GLY A 240 32.19 23.25 -5.50
C GLY A 240 31.29 22.26 -6.25
N HIS A 241 31.56 22.08 -7.55
CA HIS A 241 31.47 20.86 -8.37
C HIS A 241 30.49 19.70 -8.09
N ASP A 242 29.41 19.84 -7.32
CA ASP A 242 28.43 18.76 -7.13
C ASP A 242 27.22 18.95 -8.04
N HIS A 243 27.24 18.25 -9.18
CA HIS A 243 26.15 18.13 -10.16
C HIS A 243 25.01 17.23 -9.65
N LYS A 244 24.74 17.26 -8.33
CA LYS A 244 23.88 16.35 -7.59
C LYS A 244 22.79 17.11 -6.85
N ASP A 245 21.63 16.48 -6.69
CA ASP A 245 20.58 16.96 -5.78
C ASP A 245 20.87 16.57 -4.32
N LYS A 246 19.93 16.92 -3.41
CA LYS A 246 20.04 16.62 -1.97
C LYS A 246 20.11 15.13 -1.65
N TRP A 247 19.84 14.25 -2.60
CA TRP A 247 19.84 12.79 -2.45
C TRP A 247 21.05 12.12 -3.14
N GLY A 248 21.96 12.90 -3.72
CA GLY A 248 23.11 12.37 -4.45
C GLY A 248 22.77 11.91 -5.88
N CYS A 249 21.55 12.19 -6.35
CA CYS A 249 21.07 11.89 -7.69
C CYS A 249 21.51 13.01 -8.66
N ASN A 250 21.83 12.67 -9.93
CA ASN A 250 22.31 13.69 -10.89
C ASN A 250 21.21 14.73 -11.17
N LEU A 251 21.57 16.01 -11.27
CA LEU A 251 20.62 17.05 -11.71
C LEU A 251 20.14 16.79 -13.15
N PRO A 252 18.92 17.23 -13.53
CA PRO A 252 18.30 16.91 -14.82
C PRO A 252 19.18 17.10 -16.06
N GLU A 253 19.99 18.15 -16.11
CA GLU A 253 20.86 18.51 -17.23
C GLU A 253 22.09 17.59 -17.38
N TYR A 254 22.39 16.75 -16.38
CA TYR A 254 23.53 15.81 -16.39
C TYR A 254 23.10 14.35 -16.57
N ARG A 255 21.85 14.10 -16.96
CA ARG A 255 21.31 12.75 -17.20
C ARG A 255 21.21 12.42 -18.68
N ASN A 256 21.43 11.14 -19.02
CA ASN A 256 21.17 10.64 -20.36
C ASN A 256 19.66 10.63 -20.64
N LYS A 257 19.24 11.26 -21.74
CA LYS A 257 17.84 11.29 -22.14
C LYS A 257 17.48 10.11 -23.05
N VAL A 258 16.41 9.43 -22.71
CA VAL A 258 15.75 8.38 -23.49
C VAL A 258 14.43 8.94 -24.02
N THR A 259 14.12 8.71 -25.28
CA THR A 259 12.82 9.07 -25.88
C THR A 259 12.18 7.82 -26.47
N ILE A 260 10.85 7.81 -26.51
CA ILE A 260 10.05 6.75 -27.14
C ILE A 260 9.24 7.34 -28.30
N ARG A 261 8.61 6.50 -29.12
CA ARG A 261 7.69 6.98 -30.15
C ARG A 261 6.42 7.55 -29.51
N ALA A 262 5.87 8.60 -30.10
CA ALA A 262 4.51 9.04 -29.82
C ALA A 262 3.47 8.04 -30.39
N SER A 263 2.26 8.12 -29.87
CA SER A 263 1.07 7.48 -30.44
C SER A 263 0.62 8.22 -31.70
N GLN A 264 0.14 7.47 -32.70
CA GLN A 264 -0.37 8.01 -33.96
C GLN A 264 -1.82 8.50 -33.85
N ASN A 265 -2.57 7.99 -32.86
CA ASN A 265 -3.95 8.34 -32.53
C ASN A 265 -4.28 7.80 -31.13
N GLU A 266 -5.50 8.10 -30.65
CA GLU A 266 -6.01 7.72 -29.31
C GLU A 266 -6.13 6.20 -29.05
N THR A 267 -6.00 5.36 -30.08
CA THR A 267 -6.04 3.89 -29.97
C THR A 267 -4.68 3.22 -30.15
N ASP A 268 -3.64 3.99 -30.49
CA ASP A 268 -2.28 3.48 -30.69
C ASP A 268 -1.56 3.33 -29.34
N ASP A 269 -1.84 2.23 -28.66
CA ASP A 269 -1.23 1.87 -27.37
C ASP A 269 0.30 1.73 -27.46
N ILE A 270 1.00 2.51 -26.64
CA ILE A 270 2.46 2.51 -26.51
C ILE A 270 2.94 1.98 -25.15
N SER A 271 2.08 1.34 -24.34
CA SER A 271 2.42 0.86 -22.99
C SER A 271 3.75 0.08 -22.95
N ASP A 272 3.99 -0.80 -23.92
CA ASP A 272 5.24 -1.59 -24.00
C ASP A 272 6.47 -0.70 -24.29
N ALA A 273 6.31 0.33 -25.11
CA ALA A 273 7.38 1.30 -25.41
C ALA A 273 7.65 2.20 -24.20
N PHE A 274 6.61 2.63 -23.47
CA PHE A 274 6.75 3.39 -22.24
C PHE A 274 7.49 2.59 -21.17
N LEU A 275 7.08 1.34 -20.92
CA LEU A 275 7.77 0.43 -20.00
C LEU A 275 9.24 0.22 -20.40
N TRP A 276 9.52 0.01 -21.68
CA TRP A 276 10.89 -0.07 -22.20
C TRP A 276 11.67 1.23 -21.94
N GLY A 277 11.05 2.39 -22.17
CA GLY A 277 11.64 3.70 -21.94
C GLY A 277 12.05 3.90 -20.49
N LEU A 278 11.18 3.52 -19.55
CA LEU A 278 11.48 3.54 -18.11
C LEU A 278 12.66 2.61 -17.78
N HIS A 279 12.67 1.37 -18.26
CA HIS A 279 13.81 0.47 -18.04
C HIS A 279 15.14 1.02 -18.59
N LYS A 280 15.10 1.73 -19.71
CA LYS A 280 16.30 2.34 -20.31
C LYS A 280 16.77 3.59 -19.59
N ALA A 281 15.86 4.38 -19.04
CA ALA A 281 16.17 5.57 -18.27
C ALA A 281 16.51 5.27 -16.80
N ASN A 282 16.14 4.10 -16.29
CA ASN A 282 16.37 3.72 -14.90
C ASN A 282 17.87 3.73 -14.53
N ASN A 283 18.20 4.00 -13.27
CA ASN A 283 19.56 4.09 -12.73
C ASN A 283 20.38 5.27 -13.30
N GLY A 284 19.84 6.48 -13.23
CA GLY A 284 20.57 7.73 -13.48
C GLY A 284 20.18 8.46 -14.77
N GLY A 285 19.17 7.99 -15.50
CA GLY A 285 18.70 8.58 -16.77
C GLY A 285 17.38 9.35 -16.64
N THR A 286 16.93 9.87 -17.77
CA THR A 286 15.65 10.58 -17.93
C THR A 286 14.86 9.99 -19.09
N LEU A 287 13.63 9.53 -18.86
CA LEU A 287 12.65 9.32 -19.93
C LEU A 287 12.03 10.67 -20.27
N TRP A 288 12.18 11.13 -21.50
CA TRP A 288 11.63 12.40 -21.97
C TRP A 288 10.46 12.18 -22.93
N LEU A 289 9.30 12.64 -22.50
CA LEU A 289 8.05 12.69 -23.25
C LEU A 289 7.81 14.13 -23.71
N LYS A 290 7.86 14.37 -25.01
CA LYS A 290 8.05 15.71 -25.58
C LYS A 290 6.75 16.48 -25.72
N GLU A 291 6.87 17.80 -25.63
CA GLU A 291 5.79 18.74 -25.93
C GLU A 291 5.17 18.49 -27.31
N GLY A 292 3.83 18.52 -27.37
CA GLY A 292 3.06 18.27 -28.60
C GLY A 292 2.95 16.80 -29.03
N GLU A 293 3.52 15.87 -28.26
CA GLU A 293 3.38 14.43 -28.49
C GLU A 293 2.41 13.80 -27.45
N THR A 294 1.54 12.90 -27.92
CA THR A 294 0.65 12.09 -27.07
C THR A 294 1.18 10.65 -26.97
N TYR A 295 1.07 10.06 -25.79
CA TYR A 295 1.56 8.73 -25.44
C TYR A 295 0.41 7.94 -24.79
N VAL A 296 -0.27 7.10 -25.58
CA VAL A 296 -1.46 6.37 -25.15
C VAL A 296 -1.10 5.12 -24.36
N ILE A 297 -1.63 5.00 -23.14
CA ILE A 297 -1.46 3.83 -22.27
C ILE A 297 -2.76 3.03 -22.25
N GLY A 298 -2.73 1.87 -22.92
CA GLY A 298 -3.84 0.92 -23.02
C GLY A 298 -3.68 -0.34 -22.17
N LYS A 299 -2.58 -0.50 -21.42
CA LYS A 299 -2.33 -1.68 -20.58
C LYS A 299 -1.90 -1.29 -19.18
N LYS A 300 -2.28 -2.10 -18.19
CA LYS A 300 -1.83 -1.90 -16.82
C LYS A 300 -0.31 -2.06 -16.70
N LEU A 301 0.33 -1.20 -15.91
CA LEU A 301 1.80 -1.20 -15.75
C LEU A 301 2.21 -1.36 -14.27
N LEU A 302 3.04 -2.36 -13.99
CA LEU A 302 3.68 -2.55 -12.68
C LEU A 302 5.10 -1.97 -12.76
N LEU A 303 5.33 -0.83 -12.12
CA LEU A 303 6.55 -0.02 -12.21
C LEU A 303 7.29 0.00 -10.87
N THR A 304 7.43 -1.16 -10.22
CA THR A 304 8.04 -1.29 -8.88
C THR A 304 9.57 -1.38 -8.88
N PHE A 305 10.20 -1.32 -10.05
CA PHE A 305 11.64 -1.51 -10.24
C PHE A 305 12.44 -0.19 -10.27
N LEU A 306 11.78 0.94 -10.04
CA LEU A 306 12.37 2.25 -10.31
C LEU A 306 13.44 2.60 -9.28
N LYS A 307 14.55 3.14 -9.76
CA LYS A 307 15.69 3.54 -8.95
C LYS A 307 16.44 4.65 -9.65
N ASP A 308 16.51 5.83 -9.02
CA ASP A 308 17.23 6.99 -9.54
C ASP A 308 16.79 7.32 -10.98
N ILE A 309 15.52 7.67 -11.17
CA ILE A 309 14.95 7.91 -12.48
C ILE A 309 14.24 9.26 -12.56
N HIS A 310 14.43 9.92 -13.69
CA HIS A 310 13.65 11.09 -14.06
C HIS A 310 12.67 10.74 -15.18
N VAL A 311 11.45 11.25 -15.10
CA VAL A 311 10.46 11.30 -16.18
C VAL A 311 10.17 12.77 -16.45
N GLN A 312 10.71 13.29 -17.55
CA GLN A 312 10.39 14.61 -18.03
C GLN A 312 9.13 14.51 -18.91
N LEU A 313 7.98 14.90 -18.39
CA LEU A 313 6.69 14.91 -19.08
C LEU A 313 6.35 16.33 -19.52
N ASP A 314 6.62 16.64 -20.79
CA ASP A 314 6.21 17.89 -21.46
C ASP A 314 5.05 17.67 -22.44
N GLY A 315 4.82 16.42 -22.88
CA GLY A 315 3.70 16.01 -23.73
C GLY A 315 2.46 15.57 -22.94
N GLU A 316 1.65 14.69 -23.53
CA GLU A 316 0.48 14.10 -22.87
C GLU A 316 0.63 12.58 -22.74
N ILE A 317 0.45 12.03 -21.54
CA ILE A 317 0.11 10.62 -21.35
C ILE A 317 -1.41 10.53 -21.32
N LEU A 318 -2.00 9.73 -22.22
CA LEU A 318 -3.44 9.53 -22.32
C LEU A 318 -3.79 8.07 -22.00
N PHE A 319 -4.57 7.84 -20.95
CA PHE A 319 -5.11 6.51 -20.69
C PHE A 319 -6.30 6.21 -21.61
N THR A 320 -6.37 4.98 -22.10
CA THR A 320 -7.58 4.52 -22.81
C THR A 320 -8.76 4.43 -21.85
N ASP A 321 -9.96 4.71 -22.33
CA ASP A 321 -11.22 4.58 -21.60
C ASP A 321 -11.93 3.24 -21.86
N ASP A 322 -11.16 2.19 -22.19
CA ASP A 322 -11.66 0.82 -22.36
C ASP A 322 -12.08 0.23 -21.00
N ILE A 323 -13.30 0.57 -20.57
CA ILE A 323 -13.86 0.17 -19.29
C ILE A 323 -13.81 -1.34 -19.11
N ASP A 324 -14.17 -2.11 -20.13
CA ASP A 324 -14.20 -3.58 -20.07
C ASP A 324 -12.79 -4.14 -19.84
N TYR A 325 -11.78 -3.60 -20.54
CA TYR A 325 -10.39 -3.97 -20.31
C TYR A 325 -9.96 -3.66 -18.88
N TRP A 326 -10.20 -2.44 -18.40
CA TRP A 326 -9.72 -2.00 -17.08
C TRP A 326 -10.47 -2.66 -15.91
N GLN A 327 -11.75 -3.02 -16.07
CA GLN A 327 -12.46 -3.87 -15.10
C GLN A 327 -11.79 -5.25 -14.97
N ALA A 328 -11.34 -5.83 -16.09
CA ALA A 328 -10.70 -7.15 -16.11
C ALA A 328 -9.18 -7.10 -15.80
N ASN A 329 -8.52 -5.99 -16.07
CA ASN A 329 -7.07 -5.85 -16.06
C ASN A 329 -6.65 -4.62 -15.26
N ASN A 330 -6.64 -4.76 -13.94
CA ASN A 330 -6.17 -3.72 -13.04
C ASN A 330 -5.28 -4.27 -11.93
N PHE A 331 -4.82 -3.35 -11.08
CA PHE A 331 -4.35 -3.66 -9.74
C PHE A 331 -5.44 -3.24 -8.75
N TYR A 332 -5.87 -4.16 -7.89
CA TYR A 332 -6.94 -3.95 -6.93
C TYR A 332 -6.35 -3.66 -5.55
N TYR A 333 -6.94 -2.69 -4.86
CA TYR A 333 -6.65 -2.34 -3.47
C TYR A 333 -7.92 -2.50 -2.64
N ASP A 334 -7.82 -3.33 -1.60
CA ASP A 334 -8.94 -3.65 -0.70
C ASP A 334 -9.47 -2.39 0.01
N PHE A 335 -8.56 -1.46 0.35
CA PHE A 335 -8.91 -0.21 1.00
C PHE A 335 -9.87 0.61 0.10
N GLN A 336 -11.13 0.70 0.55
CA GLN A 336 -12.22 1.39 -0.13
C GLN A 336 -12.46 0.92 -1.59
N LYS A 337 -12.15 -0.36 -1.86
CA LYS A 337 -12.46 -1.07 -3.11
C LYS A 337 -12.03 -0.30 -4.39
N SER A 338 -10.75 0.05 -4.47
CA SER A 338 -10.22 0.83 -5.59
C SER A 338 -9.42 -0.02 -6.57
N ILE A 339 -9.37 0.41 -7.83
CA ILE A 339 -8.46 -0.13 -8.84
C ILE A 339 -7.53 0.98 -9.36
N THR A 340 -6.45 0.64 -10.05
CA THR A 340 -5.56 1.64 -10.68
C THR A 340 -5.03 1.19 -12.04
N PHE A 341 -4.69 2.16 -12.89
CA PHE A 341 -4.03 1.94 -14.18
C PHE A 341 -2.62 1.38 -14.03
N TRP A 342 -1.87 1.83 -13.02
CA TRP A 342 -0.46 1.51 -12.86
C TRP A 342 -0.01 1.68 -11.41
N VAL A 343 1.14 1.10 -11.07
CA VAL A 343 1.68 1.13 -9.72
C VAL A 343 3.15 1.54 -9.77
N TRP A 344 3.47 2.71 -9.23
CA TRP A 344 4.84 3.25 -9.15
C TRP A 344 5.49 2.85 -7.82
N GLY A 345 6.61 2.14 -7.87
CA GLY A 345 7.35 1.73 -6.67
C GLY A 345 8.85 1.77 -6.87
N GLY A 346 9.61 1.74 -5.77
CA GLY A 346 11.06 1.89 -5.76
C GLY A 346 11.52 3.22 -5.16
N GLU A 347 12.65 3.76 -5.58
CA GLU A 347 13.27 4.92 -4.92
C GLU A 347 13.82 5.97 -5.88
N ASP A 348 13.89 7.22 -5.42
CA ASP A 348 14.47 8.35 -6.16
C ASP A 348 13.78 8.56 -7.52
N ILE A 349 12.48 8.81 -7.47
CA ILE A 349 11.61 8.97 -8.65
C ILE A 349 11.28 10.46 -8.79
N LYS A 350 11.66 11.07 -9.91
CA LYS A 350 11.31 12.47 -10.22
C LYS A 350 10.46 12.53 -11.47
N ILE A 351 9.25 13.10 -11.39
CA ILE A 351 8.36 13.36 -12.52
C ILE A 351 8.18 14.87 -12.65
N TYR A 352 8.59 15.46 -13.76
CA TYR A 352 8.53 16.91 -13.91
C TYR A 352 8.29 17.34 -15.35
N GLY A 353 7.85 18.58 -15.54
CA GLY A 353 7.67 19.19 -16.85
C GLY A 353 6.45 20.10 -16.84
N SER A 354 5.87 20.32 -18.02
CA SER A 354 4.63 21.09 -18.20
C SER A 354 3.51 20.29 -18.84
N GLY A 355 3.69 18.97 -18.94
CA GLY A 355 2.81 18.06 -19.65
C GLY A 355 1.62 17.60 -18.82
N THR A 356 0.81 16.75 -19.45
CA THR A 356 -0.48 16.31 -18.92
C THR A 356 -0.49 14.80 -18.70
N LEU A 357 -1.03 14.38 -17.55
CA LEU A 357 -1.42 13.01 -17.27
C LEU A 357 -2.96 12.93 -17.34
N ASN A 358 -3.49 12.39 -18.43
CA ASN A 358 -4.92 12.40 -18.74
C ASN A 358 -5.56 11.02 -18.54
N GLY A 359 -6.43 10.89 -17.55
CA GLY A 359 -7.13 9.65 -17.20
C GLY A 359 -8.33 9.30 -18.08
N ASN A 360 -8.71 10.20 -18.99
CA ASN A 360 -9.86 10.01 -19.89
C ASN A 360 -11.17 9.65 -19.16
N GLY A 361 -11.44 10.35 -18.05
CA GLY A 361 -12.48 10.01 -17.07
C GLY A 361 -13.94 10.11 -17.54
N GLN A 362 -14.25 10.73 -18.68
CA GLN A 362 -15.66 11.01 -19.03
C GLN A 362 -16.51 9.76 -19.18
N ALA A 363 -16.00 8.70 -19.83
CA ALA A 363 -16.70 7.43 -19.96
C ALA A 363 -17.00 6.82 -18.58
N TRP A 364 -16.04 6.94 -17.66
CA TRP A 364 -16.15 6.46 -16.29
C TRP A 364 -17.19 7.23 -15.48
N TYR A 365 -17.24 8.56 -15.59
CA TYR A 365 -18.26 9.38 -14.92
C TYR A 365 -19.66 9.00 -15.39
N ASN A 366 -19.84 8.80 -16.71
CA ASN A 366 -21.11 8.38 -17.28
C ASN A 366 -21.54 7.00 -16.79
N ALA A 367 -20.61 6.04 -16.74
CA ALA A 367 -20.87 4.67 -16.30
C ALA A 367 -21.20 4.59 -14.80
N PHE A 368 -20.60 5.46 -13.98
CA PHE A 368 -20.79 5.48 -12.53
C PHE A 368 -21.92 6.41 -12.05
N ALA A 369 -22.56 7.15 -12.95
CA ALA A 369 -23.60 8.11 -12.60
C ALA A 369 -24.72 7.44 -11.77
N GLY A 370 -25.02 8.02 -10.59
CA GLY A 370 -26.01 7.49 -9.66
C GLY A 370 -25.52 6.35 -8.75
N SER A 371 -24.25 5.95 -8.84
CA SER A 371 -23.62 4.96 -7.96
C SER A 371 -22.82 5.61 -6.84
N GLU A 372 -22.42 4.82 -5.84
CA GLU A 372 -21.59 5.23 -4.70
C GLU A 372 -20.43 4.24 -4.47
N ILE A 373 -19.24 4.76 -4.17
CA ILE A 373 -18.01 3.94 -4.15
C ILE A 373 -18.01 2.93 -3.01
N LEU A 374 -18.52 3.34 -1.85
CA LEU A 374 -18.64 2.52 -0.64
C LEU A 374 -19.97 1.76 -0.54
N ASP A 375 -20.76 1.69 -1.61
CA ASP A 375 -21.89 0.77 -1.64
C ASP A 375 -21.38 -0.67 -1.46
N ALA A 376 -22.03 -1.43 -0.58
CA ALA A 376 -21.68 -2.81 -0.29
C ALA A 376 -21.77 -3.67 -1.56
N ASP A 377 -22.72 -3.37 -2.44
CA ASP A 377 -22.99 -4.10 -3.69
C ASP A 377 -22.26 -3.50 -4.91
N ASN A 378 -21.42 -2.47 -4.72
CA ASN A 378 -20.64 -1.90 -5.81
C ASN A 378 -19.66 -2.95 -6.38
N THR A 379 -19.85 -3.32 -7.65
CA THR A 379 -18.95 -4.18 -8.43
C THR A 379 -18.26 -3.43 -9.58
N PHE A 380 -18.43 -2.11 -9.67
CA PHE A 380 -17.86 -1.26 -10.71
C PHE A 380 -16.81 -0.33 -10.11
N TYR A 381 -15.54 -0.72 -10.25
CA TYR A 381 -14.42 0.03 -9.68
C TYR A 381 -13.80 0.95 -10.72
N ARG A 382 -13.45 2.18 -10.34
CA ARG A 382 -12.85 3.15 -11.27
C ARG A 382 -11.34 3.26 -11.01
N PRO A 383 -10.51 3.36 -12.06
CA PRO A 383 -9.06 3.43 -11.89
C PRO A 383 -8.60 4.77 -11.33
N ILE A 384 -7.75 4.69 -10.32
CA ILE A 384 -6.95 5.80 -9.78
C ILE A 384 -5.89 6.18 -10.82
N LEU A 385 -5.75 7.48 -11.06
CA LEU A 385 -4.92 8.00 -12.14
C LEU A 385 -3.41 7.86 -11.85
N PHE A 386 -2.96 8.18 -10.64
CA PHE A 386 -1.57 8.02 -10.23
C PHE A 386 -1.50 7.35 -8.86
N LEU A 387 -0.80 6.22 -8.79
CA LEU A 387 -0.64 5.46 -7.56
C LEU A 387 0.83 5.14 -7.30
N THR A 388 1.28 5.43 -6.08
CA THR A 388 2.55 4.92 -5.56
C THR A 388 2.31 3.80 -4.57
N ASP A 389 3.19 2.81 -4.59
CA ASP A 389 3.16 1.65 -3.71
C ASP A 389 4.59 1.23 -3.37
N ASN A 390 4.95 1.27 -2.08
CA ASN A 390 6.31 0.96 -1.63
C ASN A 390 7.35 1.84 -2.35
N ALA A 391 7.10 3.15 -2.33
CA ALA A 391 7.93 4.16 -2.97
C ALA A 391 8.66 5.01 -1.92
N THR A 392 9.83 5.54 -2.25
CA THR A 392 10.56 6.44 -1.35
C THR A 392 11.27 7.54 -2.12
N ARG A 393 11.22 8.78 -1.62
CA ARG A 393 11.81 9.95 -2.29
C ARG A 393 11.21 10.16 -3.68
N VAL A 394 9.93 10.51 -3.71
CA VAL A 394 9.18 10.79 -4.94
C VAL A 394 8.96 12.30 -5.08
N ASP A 395 9.31 12.88 -6.22
CA ASP A 395 9.17 14.32 -6.46
C ASP A 395 8.39 14.56 -7.76
N ILE A 396 7.24 15.22 -7.66
CA ILE A 396 6.34 15.50 -8.79
C ILE A 396 6.14 17.01 -8.91
N SER A 397 6.46 17.58 -10.08
CA SER A 397 6.35 19.03 -10.25
C SER A 397 5.89 19.49 -11.62
N GLY A 398 5.00 20.49 -11.67
CA GLY A 398 4.56 21.14 -12.91
C GLY A 398 3.56 20.35 -13.76
N ILE A 399 3.15 19.16 -13.32
CA ILE A 399 2.28 18.26 -14.08
C ILE A 399 0.81 18.67 -13.94
N HIS A 400 0.08 18.59 -15.05
CA HIS A 400 -1.38 18.70 -15.08
C HIS A 400 -2.01 17.31 -15.05
N PHE A 401 -2.66 16.95 -13.94
CA PHE A 401 -3.50 15.77 -13.84
C PHE A 401 -4.90 16.13 -14.35
N LEU A 402 -5.34 15.43 -15.39
CA LEU A 402 -6.58 15.74 -16.08
C LEU A 402 -7.51 14.53 -16.10
N ASN A 403 -8.76 14.75 -15.71
CA ASN A 403 -9.87 13.83 -15.84
C ASN A 403 -9.57 12.43 -15.27
N SER A 404 -9.15 12.36 -14.01
CA SER A 404 -9.03 11.09 -13.29
C SER A 404 -10.40 10.40 -13.21
N PRO A 405 -10.53 9.10 -13.55
CA PRO A 405 -11.78 8.35 -13.40
C PRO A 405 -12.30 8.25 -11.96
N CYS A 406 -11.37 8.25 -10.99
CA CYS A 406 -11.60 8.18 -9.55
C CYS A 406 -10.60 9.12 -8.85
N TRP A 407 -10.09 8.76 -7.67
CA TRP A 407 -9.02 9.50 -6.99
C TRP A 407 -7.85 9.77 -7.93
N THR A 408 -7.28 10.96 -7.83
CA THR A 408 -6.22 11.42 -8.73
C THR A 408 -4.87 10.85 -8.29
N ASN A 409 -4.48 11.09 -7.03
CA ASN A 409 -3.24 10.59 -6.45
C ASN A 409 -3.56 9.71 -5.25
N PHE A 410 -3.18 8.44 -5.27
CA PHE A 410 -3.23 7.57 -4.10
C PHE A 410 -1.84 7.09 -3.72
N LEU A 411 -1.42 7.42 -2.51
CA LEU A 411 -0.07 7.18 -2.04
C LEU A 411 -0.09 6.09 -0.98
N VAL A 412 0.47 4.94 -1.31
CA VAL A 412 0.38 3.75 -0.48
C VAL A 412 1.77 3.32 -0.03
N ARG A 413 2.03 3.27 1.28
CA ARG A 413 3.34 2.81 1.81
C ARG A 413 4.48 3.59 1.18
N THR A 414 4.31 4.90 1.15
CA THR A 414 5.22 5.84 0.49
C THR A 414 5.85 6.73 1.54
N ASN A 415 7.18 6.91 1.44
CA ASN A 415 7.93 7.73 2.36
C ASN A 415 8.61 8.89 1.62
N ASP A 416 8.52 10.11 2.15
CA ASP A 416 9.13 11.32 1.57
C ASP A 416 8.68 11.55 0.12
N ILE A 417 7.49 12.13 -0.03
CA ILE A 417 6.93 12.52 -1.33
C ILE A 417 6.59 14.01 -1.39
N SER A 418 6.96 14.67 -2.48
CA SER A 418 6.67 16.07 -2.75
C SER A 418 5.90 16.28 -4.05
N TYR A 419 4.92 17.18 -3.97
CA TYR A 419 4.19 17.76 -5.09
C TYR A 419 4.39 19.28 -5.10
N ASP A 420 4.70 19.86 -6.26
CA ASP A 420 4.89 21.30 -6.39
C ASP A 420 4.42 21.84 -7.75
N HIS A 421 3.67 22.95 -7.78
CA HIS A 421 3.15 23.53 -9.02
C HIS A 421 2.31 22.54 -9.85
N VAL A 422 1.52 21.72 -9.18
CA VAL A 422 0.65 20.73 -9.83
C VAL A 422 -0.74 21.31 -10.02
N ARG A 423 -1.37 20.94 -11.14
CA ARG A 423 -2.77 21.26 -11.42
C ARG A 423 -3.58 19.97 -11.52
N ILE A 424 -4.75 19.92 -10.89
CA ILE A 424 -5.66 18.78 -10.95
C ILE A 424 -7.03 19.29 -11.42
N ASP A 425 -7.49 18.80 -12.57
CA ASP A 425 -8.84 19.08 -13.08
C ASP A 425 -9.59 17.77 -13.33
N ALA A 426 -10.84 17.70 -12.88
CA ALA A 426 -11.80 16.71 -13.33
C ALA A 426 -13.06 17.43 -13.82
N ILE A 427 -13.28 17.42 -15.14
CA ILE A 427 -14.33 18.22 -15.77
C ILE A 427 -15.24 17.28 -16.56
N SER A 428 -16.51 17.23 -16.17
CA SER A 428 -17.51 16.50 -16.93
C SER A 428 -18.16 17.40 -17.99
N ASN A 429 -18.34 16.86 -19.18
CA ASN A 429 -19.16 17.45 -20.24
C ASN A 429 -20.66 17.07 -20.11
N ASN A 430 -21.02 16.34 -19.05
CA ASN A 430 -22.37 15.86 -18.78
C ASN A 430 -22.79 16.23 -17.35
N ILE A 431 -23.73 17.17 -17.22
CA ILE A 431 -24.22 17.65 -15.92
C ILE A 431 -24.90 16.57 -15.07
N SER A 432 -25.38 15.49 -15.69
CA SER A 432 -25.98 14.35 -14.97
C SER A 432 -24.95 13.30 -14.54
N ALA A 433 -23.67 13.48 -14.90
CA ALA A 433 -22.58 12.58 -14.60
C ALA A 433 -21.37 13.39 -14.11
N LEU A 434 -21.45 13.88 -12.87
CA LEU A 434 -20.39 14.66 -12.25
C LEU A 434 -19.17 13.76 -11.92
N PRO A 435 -17.95 14.33 -11.87
CA PRO A 435 -16.73 13.61 -11.54
C PRO A 435 -16.66 13.27 -10.04
N LYS A 436 -17.52 12.35 -9.58
CA LYS A 436 -17.56 11.91 -8.17
C LYS A 436 -16.26 11.23 -7.74
N ASN A 437 -15.84 11.40 -6.49
CA ASN A 437 -14.66 10.76 -5.92
C ASN A 437 -13.40 10.99 -6.77
N THR A 438 -13.21 12.24 -7.21
CA THR A 438 -12.02 12.66 -7.97
C THR A 438 -11.00 13.37 -7.10
N ASP A 439 -10.84 12.85 -5.88
CA ASP A 439 -9.97 13.35 -4.81
C ASP A 439 -8.58 13.77 -5.34
N GLY A 440 -8.02 14.85 -4.80
CA GLY A 440 -6.74 15.39 -5.24
C GLY A 440 -5.57 14.52 -4.79
N TRP A 441 -5.44 14.33 -3.48
CA TRP A 441 -4.45 13.44 -2.85
C TRP A 441 -5.06 12.64 -1.72
N ASP A 442 -4.92 11.32 -1.80
CA ASP A 442 -5.20 10.38 -0.73
C ASP A 442 -3.91 9.68 -0.31
N THR A 443 -3.73 9.44 0.98
CA THR A 443 -2.57 8.72 1.53
C THR A 443 -3.01 7.52 2.35
N PHE A 444 -2.24 6.44 2.36
CA PHE A 444 -2.49 5.27 3.19
C PHE A 444 -1.17 4.60 3.58
N ASN A 445 -0.83 4.64 4.88
CA ASN A 445 0.49 4.29 5.40
C ASN A 445 1.60 5.17 4.78
N VAL A 446 1.58 6.47 5.04
CA VAL A 446 2.53 7.43 4.43
C VAL A 446 3.24 8.22 5.52
N ASP A 447 4.55 8.37 5.39
CA ASP A 447 5.36 9.21 6.28
C ASP A 447 6.12 10.24 5.44
N GLY A 448 5.84 11.52 5.66
CA GLY A 448 6.46 12.61 4.91
C GLY A 448 5.77 12.87 3.58
N ILE A 449 4.75 13.74 3.60
CA ILE A 449 4.09 14.24 2.38
C ILE A 449 4.12 15.77 2.37
N LYS A 450 4.60 16.32 1.24
CA LYS A 450 4.61 17.75 0.97
C LYS A 450 3.77 18.08 -0.28
N VAL A 451 2.80 18.98 -0.16
CA VAL A 451 2.04 19.50 -1.29
C VAL A 451 2.11 21.02 -1.30
N THR A 452 2.67 21.61 -2.37
CA THR A 452 2.81 23.06 -2.47
C THR A 452 2.36 23.65 -3.80
N ASN A 453 1.91 24.91 -3.76
CA ASN A 453 1.69 25.76 -4.94
C ASN A 453 0.78 25.13 -6.00
N SER A 454 -0.31 24.49 -5.58
CA SER A 454 -1.10 23.64 -6.48
C SER A 454 -2.56 24.12 -6.61
N GLU A 455 -3.18 23.78 -7.74
CA GLU A 455 -4.55 24.13 -8.09
C GLU A 455 -5.39 22.87 -8.29
N VAL A 456 -6.58 22.82 -7.69
CA VAL A 456 -7.45 21.65 -7.68
C VAL A 456 -8.88 22.06 -8.02
N ASN A 457 -9.46 21.43 -9.03
CA ASN A 457 -10.81 21.68 -9.53
C ASN A 457 -11.47 20.33 -9.87
N ILE A 458 -12.14 19.75 -8.88
CA ILE A 458 -12.60 18.35 -8.88
C ILE A 458 -13.96 18.24 -8.18
N GLY A 459 -14.47 17.02 -8.02
CA GLY A 459 -15.77 16.75 -7.38
C GLY A 459 -15.71 16.01 -6.03
N ASP A 460 -14.57 16.02 -5.33
CA ASP A 460 -14.43 15.41 -3.99
C ASP A 460 -13.30 16.08 -3.18
N ASP A 461 -12.70 15.43 -2.18
CA ASP A 461 -11.70 16.00 -1.28
C ASP A 461 -10.48 16.59 -2.02
N CYS A 462 -10.07 17.80 -1.63
CA CYS A 462 -8.89 18.45 -2.20
C CYS A 462 -7.60 17.75 -1.76
N PHE A 463 -7.52 17.40 -0.47
CA PHE A 463 -6.42 16.67 0.16
C PHE A 463 -7.00 15.86 1.32
N SER A 464 -6.75 14.55 1.34
CA SER A 464 -7.48 13.59 2.17
C SER A 464 -6.59 12.48 2.71
N PRO A 465 -5.71 12.76 3.70
CA PRO A 465 -4.89 11.71 4.26
C PRO A 465 -5.78 10.66 4.94
N LYS A 466 -5.56 9.39 4.61
CA LYS A 466 -6.27 8.25 5.21
C LYS A 466 -5.38 7.60 6.29
N PRO A 467 -5.72 6.40 6.83
CA PRO A 467 -5.01 5.84 7.96
C PRO A 467 -3.49 5.75 7.81
N ASN A 468 -2.84 5.90 8.96
CA ASN A 468 -1.42 5.76 9.20
C ASN A 468 -0.61 6.79 8.40
N THR A 469 -0.98 8.07 8.51
CA THR A 469 -0.29 9.16 7.83
C THR A 469 0.33 10.15 8.82
N SER A 470 1.62 10.43 8.66
CA SER A 470 2.39 11.37 9.49
C SER A 470 3.29 12.30 8.67
N ASP A 471 3.81 13.35 9.31
CA ASP A 471 4.70 14.37 8.72
C ASP A 471 4.09 15.00 7.45
N ILE A 472 3.01 15.73 7.65
CA ILE A 472 2.19 16.31 6.58
C ILE A 472 2.48 17.82 6.49
N PHE A 473 2.91 18.29 5.32
CA PHE A 473 3.06 19.72 5.04
C PHE A 473 2.29 20.11 3.78
N VAL A 474 1.32 21.00 3.92
CA VAL A 474 0.54 21.53 2.78
C VAL A 474 0.60 23.04 2.81
N GLN A 475 0.95 23.67 1.69
CA GLN A 475 1.02 25.13 1.61
C GLN A 475 0.59 25.67 0.24
N ASN A 476 -0.15 26.77 0.22
CA ASN A 476 -0.51 27.47 -1.02
C ASN A 476 -1.30 26.57 -1.97
N LEU A 477 -2.44 26.08 -1.49
CA LEU A 477 -3.35 25.21 -2.23
C LEU A 477 -4.64 25.96 -2.57
N TRP A 478 -5.07 25.85 -3.82
CA TRP A 478 -6.32 26.42 -4.30
C TRP A 478 -7.29 25.30 -4.65
N CYS A 479 -8.40 25.20 -3.91
CA CYS A 479 -9.37 24.12 -4.01
C CYS A 479 -10.73 24.67 -4.46
N ASN A 480 -11.21 24.25 -5.62
CA ASN A 480 -12.51 24.64 -6.17
C ASN A 480 -13.42 23.43 -6.41
N GLY A 481 -14.68 23.52 -5.99
CA GLY A 481 -15.65 22.43 -6.22
C GLY A 481 -15.49 21.22 -5.29
N THR A 482 -14.59 21.30 -4.30
CA THR A 482 -14.11 20.13 -3.53
C THR A 482 -14.95 19.82 -2.29
N HIS A 483 -14.67 18.69 -1.64
CA HIS A 483 -15.22 18.33 -0.32
C HIS A 483 -14.33 18.76 0.86
N GLY A 484 -13.25 19.50 0.61
CA GLY A 484 -12.41 20.11 1.64
C GLY A 484 -11.00 19.53 1.75
N VAL A 485 -10.24 20.10 2.68
CA VAL A 485 -8.95 19.57 3.16
C VAL A 485 -9.23 18.74 4.41
N SER A 486 -9.32 17.43 4.19
CA SER A 486 -10.05 16.49 5.03
C SER A 486 -9.14 15.46 5.68
N MET A 487 -8.90 15.51 6.99
CA MET A 487 -8.28 14.37 7.67
C MET A 487 -9.26 13.20 7.69
N GLY A 488 -8.89 12.10 7.03
CA GLY A 488 -9.64 10.86 7.00
C GLY A 488 -10.62 10.72 5.82
N SER A 489 -11.61 9.84 5.93
CA SER A 489 -12.06 9.23 7.18
C SER A 489 -11.12 8.15 7.72
N ILE A 490 -11.03 8.06 9.05
CA ILE A 490 -10.29 7.00 9.76
C ILE A 490 -11.16 6.30 10.80
N GLY A 491 -10.71 5.14 11.26
CA GLY A 491 -11.46 4.27 12.16
C GLY A 491 -12.48 3.42 11.41
N GLN A 492 -12.29 3.14 10.12
CA GLN A 492 -13.33 2.48 9.32
C GLN A 492 -13.50 1.00 9.65
N TYR A 493 -12.41 0.29 9.89
CA TYR A 493 -12.41 -1.18 9.90
C TYR A 493 -12.29 -1.76 11.32
N PRO A 494 -13.13 -2.75 11.70
CA PRO A 494 -13.13 -3.34 13.04
C PRO A 494 -11.76 -3.79 13.52
N GLY A 495 -11.40 -3.40 14.74
CA GLY A 495 -10.15 -3.81 15.38
C GLY A 495 -8.87 -3.21 14.78
N VAL A 496 -8.98 -2.36 13.75
CA VAL A 496 -7.85 -1.66 13.16
C VAL A 496 -7.62 -0.35 13.92
N LEU A 497 -6.36 -0.13 14.29
CA LEU A 497 -5.88 1.17 14.76
C LEU A 497 -5.51 2.00 13.54
N ASP A 498 -6.16 3.15 13.39
CA ASP A 498 -5.83 4.15 12.39
C ASP A 498 -5.30 5.42 13.05
N TYR A 499 -4.31 6.07 12.45
CA TYR A 499 -3.88 7.39 12.91
C TYR A 499 -3.60 8.39 11.80
N ILE A 500 -3.77 9.68 12.11
CA ILE A 500 -3.25 10.81 11.33
C ILE A 500 -2.59 11.77 12.31
N GLU A 501 -1.34 12.15 12.08
CA GLU A 501 -0.64 13.05 13.00
C GLU A 501 0.38 13.97 12.33
N ASP A 502 0.79 15.00 13.08
CA ASP A 502 1.88 15.91 12.71
C ASP A 502 1.65 16.59 11.35
N ALA A 503 0.55 17.35 11.26
CA ALA A 503 0.19 18.09 10.06
C ALA A 503 0.26 19.60 10.25
N TYR A 504 0.90 20.27 9.30
CA TYR A 504 0.92 21.72 9.20
C TYR A 504 0.44 22.15 7.82
N ILE A 505 -0.74 22.75 7.78
CA ILE A 505 -1.47 23.11 6.57
C ILE A 505 -1.71 24.61 6.60
N GLU A 506 -1.12 25.35 5.66
CA GLU A 506 -1.26 26.80 5.63
C GLU A 506 -1.53 27.43 4.27
N ASN A 507 -2.13 28.62 4.27
CA ASN A 507 -2.40 29.41 3.05
C ASN A 507 -3.24 28.61 2.05
N ILE A 508 -4.49 28.31 2.43
CA ILE A 508 -5.41 27.52 1.64
C ILE A 508 -6.58 28.39 1.18
N THR A 509 -6.87 28.36 -0.11
CA THR A 509 -8.04 29.02 -0.70
C THR A 509 -9.09 27.98 -1.06
N MET A 510 -10.26 28.08 -0.44
CA MET A 510 -11.39 27.18 -0.65
C MET A 510 -12.51 27.94 -1.36
N LEU A 511 -12.92 27.46 -2.54
CA LEU A 511 -13.98 28.05 -3.36
C LEU A 511 -15.06 27.03 -3.71
N ASN A 512 -16.33 27.42 -3.63
CA ASN A 512 -17.46 26.60 -4.11
C ASN A 512 -17.39 25.15 -3.57
N ALA A 513 -17.07 25.00 -2.29
CA ALA A 513 -16.71 23.72 -1.69
C ALA A 513 -17.71 23.32 -0.61
N GLN A 514 -17.89 22.03 -0.41
CA GLN A 514 -18.75 21.54 0.67
C GLN A 514 -18.14 21.88 2.04
N ASN A 515 -16.83 21.69 2.20
CA ASN A 515 -16.15 21.94 3.47
C ASN A 515 -14.81 22.66 3.23
N GLY A 516 -14.34 23.40 4.23
CA GLY A 516 -13.00 23.95 4.27
C GLY A 516 -12.02 22.99 4.93
N ALA A 517 -11.62 23.26 6.17
CA ALA A 517 -10.84 22.33 6.99
C ALA A 517 -11.77 21.30 7.63
N ARG A 518 -11.49 20.00 7.44
CA ARG A 518 -12.39 18.93 7.89
C ARG A 518 -11.64 17.79 8.58
N LEU A 519 -12.20 17.28 9.67
CA LEU A 519 -11.76 16.06 10.37
C LEU A 519 -12.91 15.05 10.36
N LYS A 520 -12.65 13.79 9.97
CA LYS A 520 -13.68 12.75 9.84
C LYS A 520 -13.26 11.46 10.54
N SER A 521 -14.08 10.97 11.47
CA SER A 521 -13.92 9.62 12.02
C SER A 521 -15.21 8.82 11.96
N TRP A 522 -15.05 7.53 11.64
CA TRP A 522 -16.17 6.60 11.57
C TRP A 522 -16.74 6.29 12.95
N ALA A 523 -18.05 6.13 13.00
CA ALA A 523 -18.81 5.64 14.13
C ALA A 523 -19.74 4.50 13.63
N GLY A 524 -20.16 3.62 14.54
CA GLY A 524 -20.96 2.45 14.19
C GLY A 524 -20.52 1.18 14.94
N PRO A 525 -21.31 0.10 14.85
CA PRO A 525 -21.07 -1.13 15.61
C PRO A 525 -19.81 -1.87 15.16
N ASP A 526 -19.44 -1.75 13.89
CA ASP A 526 -18.36 -2.50 13.24
C ASP A 526 -17.29 -1.53 12.70
N VAL A 527 -16.73 -0.70 13.58
CA VAL A 527 -15.71 0.30 13.24
C VAL A 527 -14.41 0.08 14.01
N GLY A 528 -13.34 0.71 13.53
CA GLY A 528 -12.03 0.73 14.16
C GLY A 528 -11.91 1.77 15.27
N TYR A 529 -10.67 2.04 15.66
CA TYR A 529 -10.31 3.01 16.69
C TYR A 529 -9.02 3.72 16.28
N GLY A 530 -8.63 4.77 16.99
CA GLY A 530 -7.47 5.51 16.52
C GLY A 530 -7.26 6.88 17.14
N TYR A 531 -6.48 7.71 16.44
CA TYR A 531 -6.33 9.11 16.81
C TYR A 531 -6.05 10.04 15.62
N ILE A 532 -6.51 11.29 15.72
CA ILE A 532 -6.04 12.42 14.94
C ILE A 532 -5.38 13.40 15.90
N ARG A 533 -4.10 13.72 15.72
CA ARG A 533 -3.43 14.64 16.66
C ARG A 533 -2.40 15.58 16.04
N ASN A 534 -2.14 16.69 16.72
CA ASN A 534 -1.13 17.68 16.33
C ASN A 534 -1.33 18.18 14.89
N ILE A 535 -2.50 18.75 14.64
CA ILE A 535 -2.91 19.27 13.33
C ILE A 535 -3.07 20.78 13.42
N THR A 536 -2.36 21.52 12.58
CA THR A 536 -2.55 22.96 12.42
C THR A 536 -3.11 23.26 11.04
N TYR A 537 -4.30 23.86 11.01
CA TYR A 537 -4.86 24.55 9.86
C TYR A 537 -4.71 26.05 10.06
N LYS A 538 -4.01 26.72 9.15
CA LYS A 538 -3.69 28.14 9.30
C LYS A 538 -3.89 28.92 8.00
N ASP A 539 -4.32 30.18 8.09
CA ASP A 539 -4.44 31.08 6.93
C ASP A 539 -5.38 30.48 5.86
N PHE A 540 -6.63 30.21 6.24
CA PHE A 540 -7.66 29.72 5.33
C PHE A 540 -8.55 30.87 4.84
N TYR A 541 -8.74 30.94 3.53
CA TYR A 541 -9.72 31.83 2.91
C TYR A 541 -10.85 31.01 2.30
N SER A 542 -12.09 31.27 2.71
CA SER A 542 -13.29 30.62 2.20
C SER A 542 -14.11 31.58 1.35
N TYR A 543 -14.63 31.10 0.22
CA TYR A 543 -15.66 31.80 -0.54
C TYR A 543 -16.67 30.80 -1.08
N ASN A 544 -17.93 30.97 -0.70
CA ASN A 544 -19.00 30.04 -1.06
C ASN A 544 -18.67 28.60 -0.60
N VAL A 545 -18.35 28.44 0.68
CA VAL A 545 -18.06 27.15 1.32
C VAL A 545 -19.16 26.79 2.31
N ASP A 546 -19.77 25.60 2.23
CA ASP A 546 -20.92 25.26 3.09
C ASP A 546 -20.54 25.17 4.56
N TRP A 547 -19.46 24.46 4.87
CA TRP A 547 -18.86 24.39 6.20
C TRP A 547 -17.37 24.75 6.18
N PRO A 548 -16.99 26.01 6.44
CA PRO A 548 -15.59 26.42 6.53
C PRO A 548 -14.73 25.56 7.47
N ILE A 549 -15.27 25.13 8.61
CA ILE A 549 -14.60 24.26 9.59
C ILE A 549 -15.53 23.12 10.02
N VAL A 550 -15.04 21.88 9.96
CA VAL A 550 -15.79 20.68 10.35
C VAL A 550 -14.94 19.72 11.17
N LEU A 551 -15.49 19.26 12.28
CA LEU A 551 -15.07 18.02 12.95
C LEU A 551 -16.31 17.14 13.07
N ASP A 552 -16.28 16.03 12.33
CA ASP A 552 -17.34 15.03 12.25
C ASP A 552 -16.85 13.70 12.83
N ALA A 553 -17.20 13.43 14.09
CA ALA A 553 -16.96 12.16 14.76
C ALA A 553 -18.09 11.13 14.58
N CYS A 554 -18.96 11.35 13.60
CA CYS A 554 -20.16 10.58 13.32
C CYS A 554 -20.27 10.25 11.82
N TYR A 555 -19.12 9.97 11.20
CA TYR A 555 -18.99 10.00 9.74
C TYR A 555 -19.79 8.89 9.03
N PHE A 556 -20.13 9.22 7.78
CA PHE A 556 -20.80 8.41 6.76
C PHE A 556 -22.32 8.32 6.85
N ASN A 557 -22.98 9.45 7.17
CA ASN A 557 -24.44 9.60 7.15
C ASN A 557 -25.19 8.60 8.04
N ILE A 558 -24.55 8.14 9.12
CA ILE A 558 -25.25 7.36 10.15
C ILE A 558 -26.22 8.29 10.90
N ASN A 559 -27.38 7.77 11.28
CA ASN A 559 -28.33 8.58 12.04
C ASN A 559 -27.80 8.82 13.47
N THR A 560 -28.25 9.91 14.08
CA THR A 560 -27.80 10.34 15.41
C THR A 560 -28.03 9.29 16.51
N SER A 561 -29.11 8.50 16.44
CA SER A 561 -29.36 7.43 17.41
C SER A 561 -28.37 6.27 17.32
N THR A 562 -28.00 5.85 16.10
CA THR A 562 -26.96 4.83 15.89
C THR A 562 -25.62 5.34 16.37
N CYS A 563 -25.31 6.60 16.10
CA CYS A 563 -24.06 7.24 16.51
C CYS A 563 -23.94 7.36 18.03
N ALA A 564 -25.04 7.70 18.72
CA ALA A 564 -25.09 7.76 20.17
C ALA A 564 -24.96 6.36 20.81
N GLU A 565 -25.50 5.32 20.16
CA GLU A 565 -25.37 3.93 20.62
C GLU A 565 -23.96 3.37 20.36
N TYR A 566 -23.35 3.74 19.22
CA TYR A 566 -22.04 3.27 18.77
C TYR A 566 -21.11 4.44 18.40
N PRO A 567 -20.69 5.25 19.38
CA PRO A 567 -19.88 6.44 19.14
C PRO A 567 -18.48 6.10 18.64
N SER A 568 -17.89 7.00 17.85
CA SER A 568 -16.52 6.87 17.33
C SER A 568 -15.52 6.63 18.45
N GLN A 569 -14.56 5.74 18.22
CA GLN A 569 -13.47 5.41 19.14
C GLN A 569 -12.14 6.08 18.73
N VAL A 570 -12.22 7.14 17.92
CA VAL A 570 -11.05 7.89 17.45
C VAL A 570 -10.86 9.12 18.34
N ASN A 571 -9.72 9.17 19.03
CA ASN A 571 -9.33 10.33 19.83
C ASN A 571 -8.94 11.50 18.91
N ILE A 572 -9.28 12.73 19.28
CA ILE A 572 -8.89 13.92 18.54
C ILE A 572 -8.26 14.92 19.52
N SER A 573 -6.99 15.25 19.34
CA SER A 573 -6.28 16.17 20.25
C SER A 573 -5.35 17.13 19.54
N ASP A 574 -5.04 18.25 20.19
CA ASP A 574 -4.00 19.19 19.73
C ASP A 574 -4.28 19.69 18.30
N ILE A 575 -5.49 20.21 18.10
CA ILE A 575 -5.94 20.75 16.81
C ILE A 575 -6.01 22.26 16.90
N VAL A 576 -5.38 22.94 15.96
CA VAL A 576 -5.41 24.40 15.85
C VAL A 576 -6.02 24.81 14.52
N PHE A 577 -7.08 25.61 14.58
CA PHE A 577 -7.61 26.34 13.44
C PHE A 577 -7.30 27.82 13.66
N GLN A 578 -6.46 28.40 12.82
CA GLN A 578 -5.95 29.75 12.99
C GLN A 578 -6.15 30.61 11.74
N ASN A 579 -6.62 31.84 11.91
CA ASN A 579 -6.76 32.83 10.84
C ASN A 579 -7.61 32.32 9.67
N PHE A 580 -8.90 32.09 9.96
CA PHE A 580 -9.91 31.72 8.96
C PHE A 580 -10.70 32.96 8.56
N THR A 581 -10.82 33.23 7.27
CA THR A 581 -11.46 34.46 6.75
C THR A 581 -12.34 34.16 5.54
N GLY A 582 -13.17 35.13 5.16
CA GLY A 582 -13.98 35.06 3.95
C GLY A 582 -15.46 34.81 4.26
N GLU A 583 -16.14 34.07 3.39
CA GLU A 583 -17.61 33.94 3.40
C GLU A 583 -18.04 32.48 3.18
N SER A 584 -18.93 31.97 4.04
CA SER A 584 -19.62 30.68 3.83
C SER A 584 -20.65 30.79 2.70
N SER A 585 -21.23 29.68 2.26
CA SER A 585 -22.27 29.69 1.21
C SER A 585 -23.66 30.12 1.72
N GLY A 586 -23.88 30.10 3.04
CA GLY A 586 -25.21 30.23 3.65
C GLY A 586 -26.08 28.97 3.55
N ALA A 587 -25.56 27.86 3.01
CA ALA A 587 -26.31 26.59 2.94
C ALA A 587 -26.66 26.03 4.32
N ASN A 588 -25.90 26.41 5.35
CA ASN A 588 -26.14 26.06 6.75
C ASN A 588 -26.50 27.32 7.57
N ASP A 589 -27.34 28.20 7.01
CA ASP A 589 -27.79 29.44 7.66
C ASP A 589 -26.57 30.29 8.14
N ASP A 590 -26.57 30.70 9.41
CA ASP A 590 -25.53 31.53 10.01
C ASP A 590 -24.34 30.72 10.53
N TYR A 591 -24.35 29.39 10.41
CA TYR A 591 -23.30 28.53 10.94
C TYR A 591 -22.07 28.50 10.03
N ILE A 592 -20.89 28.71 10.63
CA ILE A 592 -19.59 28.71 9.92
C ILE A 592 -18.67 27.57 10.34
N ALA A 593 -18.99 26.91 11.45
CA ALA A 593 -18.21 25.79 11.96
C ALA A 593 -19.10 24.82 12.74
N THR A 594 -18.81 23.53 12.60
CA THR A 594 -19.39 22.47 13.42
C THR A 594 -18.28 21.57 13.95
N LEU A 595 -18.13 21.52 15.26
CA LEU A 595 -17.09 20.79 15.97
C LEU A 595 -17.74 19.79 16.93
N VAL A 596 -18.17 18.65 16.42
CA VAL A 596 -18.92 17.64 17.19
C VAL A 596 -18.04 16.42 17.45
N CYS A 597 -17.57 16.30 18.69
CA CYS A 597 -16.73 15.20 19.13
C CYS A 597 -17.54 14.01 19.67
N SER A 598 -16.91 12.84 19.63
CA SER A 598 -17.45 11.62 20.21
C SER A 598 -17.43 11.69 21.74
N GLU A 599 -18.52 11.31 22.40
CA GLU A 599 -18.58 11.20 23.87
C GLU A 599 -17.76 10.04 24.44
N ALA A 600 -17.37 9.07 23.60
CA ALA A 600 -16.64 7.87 24.00
C ALA A 600 -15.12 7.95 23.76
N ALA A 601 -14.64 9.02 23.13
CA ALA A 601 -13.23 9.22 22.81
C ALA A 601 -12.71 10.52 23.45
N VAL A 602 -11.38 10.63 23.57
CA VAL A 602 -10.73 11.87 24.00
C VAL A 602 -10.94 12.93 22.93
N CYS A 603 -11.44 14.10 23.33
CA CYS A 603 -11.48 15.28 22.50
C CYS A 603 -11.06 16.51 23.31
N GLU A 604 -9.81 16.93 23.14
CA GLU A 604 -9.18 17.96 23.97
C GLU A 604 -8.20 18.83 23.18
N ASN A 605 -7.93 20.03 23.70
CA ASN A 605 -6.99 20.97 23.08
C ASN A 605 -7.32 21.29 21.61
N ILE A 606 -8.62 21.48 21.32
CA ILE A 606 -9.12 21.98 20.04
C ILE A 606 -9.25 23.49 20.16
N THR A 607 -8.50 24.25 19.36
CA THR A 607 -8.40 25.70 19.51
C THR A 607 -8.76 26.42 18.21
N LEU A 608 -9.65 27.40 18.32
CA LEU A 608 -9.96 28.39 17.29
C LEU A 608 -9.27 29.72 17.64
N VAL A 609 -8.52 30.27 16.70
CA VAL A 609 -7.83 31.56 16.85
C VAL A 609 -8.10 32.42 15.61
N ASP A 610 -8.58 33.64 15.81
CA ASP A 610 -8.81 34.61 14.72
C ASP A 610 -9.70 34.05 13.58
N VAL A 611 -10.86 33.47 13.94
CA VAL A 611 -11.86 33.01 12.97
C VAL A 611 -12.84 34.15 12.66
N HIS A 612 -12.80 34.64 11.43
CA HIS A 612 -13.56 35.78 10.91
C HIS A 612 -14.23 35.43 9.57
N VAL A 613 -14.98 34.34 9.54
CA VAL A 613 -15.82 33.96 8.38
C VAL A 613 -17.22 34.53 8.57
N SER A 614 -17.80 35.12 7.52
CA SER A 614 -19.18 35.62 7.52
C SER A 614 -20.12 34.64 6.83
N SER A 615 -21.39 34.61 7.26
CA SER A 615 -22.48 34.04 6.46
C SER A 615 -23.19 35.17 5.67
N PRO A 616 -23.74 34.91 4.46
CA PRO A 616 -24.42 35.92 3.64
C PRO A 616 -25.52 36.73 4.36
N ASP A 617 -26.18 36.14 5.36
CA ASP A 617 -27.29 36.76 6.10
C ASP A 617 -26.86 37.43 7.43
N THR A 618 -25.57 37.31 7.80
CA THR A 618 -24.99 37.89 9.03
C THR A 618 -24.13 39.12 8.75
N TYR A 619 -23.94 39.98 9.75
CA TYR A 619 -22.90 40.99 9.67
C TYR A 619 -21.51 40.30 9.60
N PRO A 620 -20.53 40.88 8.89
CA PRO A 620 -19.18 40.30 8.81
C PRO A 620 -18.58 40.03 10.20
N GLY A 621 -18.26 38.77 10.49
CA GLY A 621 -17.64 38.35 11.75
C GLY A 621 -18.58 37.80 12.83
N ASP A 622 -19.88 37.65 12.54
CA ASP A 622 -20.89 37.12 13.48
C ASP A 622 -21.31 35.66 13.18
N GLY A 623 -20.49 34.89 12.47
CA GLY A 623 -20.80 33.49 12.17
C GLY A 623 -20.90 32.63 13.44
N ILE A 624 -21.87 31.71 13.49
CA ILE A 624 -22.12 30.84 14.64
C ILE A 624 -21.25 29.58 14.55
N ILE A 625 -20.68 29.19 15.70
CA ILE A 625 -19.85 28.00 15.86
C ILE A 625 -20.60 27.00 16.74
N LEU A 626 -20.81 25.78 16.24
CA LEU A 626 -21.36 24.67 17.02
C LEU A 626 -20.23 23.84 17.62
N CYS A 627 -20.31 23.52 18.91
CA CYS A 627 -19.33 22.70 19.61
C CYS A 627 -19.99 21.76 20.62
N ASP A 628 -19.68 20.47 20.56
CA ASP A 628 -20.08 19.48 21.56
C ASP A 628 -18.97 18.45 21.83
N GLY A 629 -18.91 17.94 23.06
CA GLY A 629 -17.96 16.88 23.44
C GLY A 629 -16.49 17.32 23.57
N ILE A 630 -16.21 18.63 23.53
CA ILE A 630 -14.84 19.18 23.60
C ILE A 630 -14.47 19.59 25.02
N SER A 631 -13.37 19.05 25.54
CA SER A 631 -12.84 19.39 26.86
C SER A 631 -12.14 20.75 26.85
N GLY A 632 -12.52 21.65 27.76
CA GLY A 632 -11.85 22.96 27.94
C GLY A 632 -12.37 24.09 27.04
N GLY A 633 -13.32 23.81 26.14
CA GLY A 633 -13.83 24.76 25.14
C GLY A 633 -12.84 24.99 24.00
N VAL A 634 -13.23 25.84 23.04
CA VAL A 634 -12.47 26.04 21.78
C VAL A 634 -11.75 27.39 21.66
N GLY A 635 -11.70 28.18 22.74
CA GLY A 635 -11.07 29.51 22.74
C GLY A 635 -11.91 30.64 22.12
N MET A 636 -13.07 30.33 21.53
CA MET A 636 -14.07 31.28 21.01
C MET A 636 -15.48 30.92 21.50
N PRO A 637 -16.44 31.86 21.52
CA PRO A 637 -17.84 31.56 21.82
C PRO A 637 -18.41 30.51 20.86
N CYS A 638 -19.11 29.52 21.40
CA CYS A 638 -19.76 28.46 20.63
C CYS A 638 -21.09 28.04 21.30
N GLU A 639 -22.00 27.52 20.50
CA GLU A 639 -23.31 27.00 20.91
C GLU A 639 -23.31 25.46 20.88
N SER A 640 -24.17 24.83 21.69
CA SER A 640 -24.36 23.37 21.64
C SER A 640 -25.29 23.00 20.50
N SER A 641 -24.98 21.94 19.74
CA SER A 641 -25.83 21.46 18.64
C SER A 641 -27.21 20.98 19.13
N ASN A 642 -27.33 20.51 20.38
CA ASN A 642 -28.59 20.05 20.97
C ASN A 642 -29.62 21.17 21.21
N GLY A 643 -29.20 22.44 21.21
CA GLY A 643 -30.11 23.59 21.32
C GLY A 643 -30.96 23.84 20.06
N THR A 644 -30.65 23.17 18.94
CA THR A 644 -31.32 23.36 17.65
C THR A 644 -32.47 22.38 17.39
N ALA A 645 -32.64 21.35 18.24
CA ALA A 645 -33.69 20.34 18.10
C ALA A 645 -35.08 20.80 18.60
N GLU A 646 -35.17 21.90 19.36
CA GLU A 646 -36.46 22.43 19.84
C GLU A 646 -37.07 23.51 18.93
N SER A 647 -36.45 23.85 17.79
CA SER A 647 -36.96 24.90 16.89
C SER A 647 -36.93 24.60 15.38
N ARG A 648 -36.95 23.34 14.96
CA ARG A 648 -37.20 22.97 13.55
C ARG A 648 -38.33 21.97 13.40
#